data_AF-A0A371D1S4-F1
#
_entry.id   AF-A0A371D1S4-F1
#
_cell.length_a   1.000
_cell.length_b   1.000
_cell.length_c   1.000
_cell.angle_alpha   90.00
_cell.angle_beta   90.00
_cell.angle_gamma   90.00
#
_symmetry.space_group_name_H-M   'P 1'
#
loop_
_entity.id
_entity.type
_entity.pdbx_description
1 polymer ?
#
loop_
_entity_poly.entity_id
_entity_poly.type
_entity_poly.pdbx_seq_one_letter_code
_entity_poly.pdbx_strand_id
1 'polypeptide(L)'
;MVGGRWWLFVASTPCVSFYDLIISHFYLFNPLLALDFALRPTRQVSPYPLPYHYLRHHPLPNSLEVRASYDPYDIHAGPRLPCSEPEGFYDAVRAYGLPLSLIDLDKSAQDNVPYQVKTVHGLTEPFTLSGITQQGGPFSPLKSTLTTSMVNHWLHDSLPNDDRLYFMSRQGKLDKPHTPDDRLRLHTQMVEAMDDSILLMPSLKAVYTSALHADRFQAAYGWETNWSKSLLYATQAGELPATIAMPSVDPADPDSNAIAHYPVAVTTDFFDFLRVQINDPTAQSEKILSDFPYPPYLSYQPLTRSSSEELDCLVAQRVHEYLGFPFRFNHHLLYAPFSHLGFDFRSIARLNDAAAVQGMLRDLNHHVPAFRVMARITLADWTCMLNDCQGPLEGTVARSFARSKRTLPTAWITALDVLRELGLAVRLTDQSHLFTGDVALRHLVRGLPPPPTTPDSLVITNLERAGITHLHQVASWSYSGPGCASQGARLIPHPNLDAVLRRYSAGRDWPTVARWLGQLTLEDLTRAAAGILRGSRSRDGDHRGHHGQHDARWTLALPRKVRQDAAEWLIRAAASLSNTPPLPSDEFANIIASDASAVDRSWPFCEASKHVTFAAASTTSTLLMSISPLDRCASSLHGEILGLISATLLHLHSPQQSSSPPTLFTDHLNSVRFVDNHLTLPSDHYKPPSFTPALSLYTWLFDLLARSPTPPIISYTPAHTSSTSLPARANSFVDRLASSPDAHSLQNPPLAISLPTFTLPDYSLHSPTHGYIESGLPAFLSSRATALLASRPDIRPNLSLFRALYDAHAPPLHPYTRASSAYSAAVQLYSRSSQLDTAFTRYSRYGDCSPWCHAGCAAVETAHHVFVVCPAFDRFRQSALRDVIRDTSEQLTTAKTTPTLTEVVLRVTSALFSDSSEVWPQHTSRYYLGTMPPLQNIIRFPDTLDGRRLLTRVVQAWHLASIRLASRIWGEYKRRTSSRQPYTSPTFDVPQHLTYLLAP
;
A
#
# COMPACT_ATOMS: atom_id res chain seq x y z
N MET A 1 -32.82 -25.22 0.08
CA MET A 1 -33.08 -23.89 -0.52
C MET A 1 -31.78 -23.12 -0.62
N VAL A 2 -31.41 -22.59 -1.80
CA VAL A 2 -30.47 -21.46 -1.87
C VAL A 2 -31.36 -20.24 -1.59
N GLY A 3 -31.41 -19.83 -0.33
CA GLY A 3 -32.16 -18.65 0.06
C GLY A 3 -31.23 -17.46 0.03
N GLY A 4 -31.45 -16.51 -0.88
CA GLY A 4 -30.69 -15.26 -0.92
C GLY A 4 -30.98 -14.42 0.33
N ARG A 5 -29.99 -13.69 0.84
CA ARG A 5 -30.21 -12.75 1.94
C ARG A 5 -30.22 -11.34 1.38
N TRP A 6 -31.32 -10.62 1.63
CA TRP A 6 -31.33 -9.18 1.39
C TRP A 6 -30.92 -8.40 2.62
N TRP A 7 -29.94 -7.53 2.45
CA TRP A 7 -29.63 -6.45 3.37
C TRP A 7 -30.25 -5.17 2.78
N LEU A 8 -31.28 -4.65 3.44
CA LEU A 8 -31.99 -3.47 2.97
C LEU A 8 -31.39 -2.24 3.64
N PHE A 9 -31.01 -1.22 2.89
CA PHE A 9 -30.33 -0.04 3.41
C PHE A 9 -31.11 1.24 3.08
N VAL A 10 -31.42 2.03 4.11
CA VAL A 10 -32.05 3.35 3.97
C VAL A 10 -31.05 4.44 4.37
N ALA A 11 -30.82 5.41 3.50
CA ALA A 11 -30.02 6.60 3.81
C ALA A 11 -30.66 7.90 3.31
N SER A 12 -30.88 8.84 4.23
CA SER A 12 -31.47 10.16 3.94
C SER A 12 -30.43 11.21 3.50
N THR A 13 -29.14 11.07 3.83
CA THR A 13 -28.01 11.91 3.32
C THR A 13 -26.63 11.23 3.51
N PRO A 14 -25.62 11.40 2.61
CA PRO A 14 -24.55 10.41 2.47
C PRO A 14 -23.15 10.84 2.98
N CYS A 15 -22.31 9.86 3.35
CA CYS A 15 -21.02 9.57 2.69
C CYS A 15 -20.20 8.48 3.42
N VAL A 16 -20.19 8.41 4.75
CA VAL A 16 -19.20 7.55 5.47
C VAL A 16 -19.61 6.14 5.69
N SER A 17 -20.79 5.95 6.26
CA SER A 17 -21.31 4.62 6.58
C SER A 17 -21.33 3.75 5.32
N PHE A 18 -21.57 4.37 4.16
CA PHE A 18 -21.53 3.77 2.83
C PHE A 18 -20.12 3.49 2.29
N TYR A 19 -19.17 4.41 2.51
CA TYR A 19 -17.78 4.22 2.10
C TYR A 19 -17.13 3.08 2.87
N ASP A 20 -17.30 3.06 4.19
CA ASP A 20 -16.85 1.96 5.04
C ASP A 20 -17.57 0.65 4.66
N LEU A 21 -18.88 0.70 4.31
CA LEU A 21 -19.67 -0.44 3.78
C LEU A 21 -19.03 -1.08 2.54
N ILE A 22 -18.76 -0.28 1.51
CA ILE A 22 -18.52 -0.76 0.15
C ILE A 22 -17.03 -0.89 -0.15
N ILE A 23 -16.24 0.11 0.21
CA ILE A 23 -14.83 0.17 -0.19
C ILE A 23 -13.92 -0.56 0.80
N SER A 24 -14.30 -0.73 2.06
CA SER A 24 -13.46 -1.52 2.96
C SER A 24 -13.70 -3.03 2.86
N HIS A 25 -14.91 -3.47 2.46
CA HIS A 25 -15.35 -4.86 2.63
C HIS A 25 -15.46 -5.67 1.33
N PHE A 26 -15.80 -5.07 0.18
CA PHE A 26 -15.94 -5.84 -1.08
C PHE A 26 -14.60 -6.26 -1.70
N TYR A 27 -13.47 -5.77 -1.16
CA TYR A 27 -12.12 -6.13 -1.63
C TYR A 27 -11.64 -7.51 -1.19
N LEU A 28 -12.39 -8.20 -0.32
CA LEU A 28 -12.10 -9.55 0.15
C LEU A 28 -12.28 -10.62 -0.96
N PHE A 29 -12.93 -10.27 -2.07
CA PHE A 29 -13.26 -11.20 -3.15
C PHE A 29 -12.97 -10.57 -4.52
N ASN A 30 -11.87 -10.93 -5.19
CA ASN A 30 -11.77 -10.75 -6.65
C ASN A 30 -10.87 -11.85 -7.25
N PRO A 31 -11.27 -12.50 -8.35
CA PRO A 31 -11.42 -11.84 -9.67
C PRO A 31 -12.82 -11.92 -10.31
N LEU A 32 -13.82 -12.50 -9.66
CA LEU A 32 -15.11 -12.81 -10.30
C LEU A 32 -16.21 -11.74 -10.12
N LEU A 33 -16.02 -10.75 -9.25
CA LEU A 33 -17.04 -9.72 -8.94
C LEU A 33 -16.95 -8.46 -9.82
N ALA A 34 -15.97 -8.38 -10.72
CA ALA A 34 -15.73 -7.21 -11.58
C ALA A 34 -16.57 -7.16 -12.88
N LEU A 35 -17.47 -8.12 -13.11
CA LEU A 35 -18.19 -8.24 -14.38
C LEU A 35 -19.28 -7.16 -14.58
N ASP A 36 -20.00 -6.76 -13.54
CA ASP A 36 -21.15 -5.85 -13.68
C ASP A 36 -20.74 -4.41 -14.07
N PHE A 37 -19.53 -3.97 -13.69
CA PHE A 37 -19.03 -2.62 -14.01
C PHE A 37 -18.17 -2.55 -15.28
N ALA A 38 -17.65 -3.69 -15.77
CA ALA A 38 -16.79 -3.74 -16.95
C ALA A 38 -17.59 -3.84 -18.27
N LEU A 39 -18.81 -4.37 -18.22
CA LEU A 39 -19.68 -4.59 -19.37
C LEU A 39 -20.56 -3.37 -19.68
N ARG A 40 -19.95 -2.18 -19.86
CA ARG A 40 -20.63 -1.04 -20.51
C ARG A 40 -20.23 -0.98 -21.98
N PRO A 41 -21.12 -1.22 -22.95
CA PRO A 41 -20.85 -0.87 -24.33
C PRO A 41 -20.85 0.66 -24.48
N THR A 42 -19.78 1.22 -25.06
CA THR A 42 -19.65 2.64 -25.44
C THR A 42 -20.42 3.01 -26.71
N ARG A 43 -21.33 2.16 -27.19
CA ARG A 43 -22.22 2.47 -28.30
C ARG A 43 -23.61 2.77 -27.76
N GLN A 44 -24.19 3.89 -28.21
CA GLN A 44 -25.64 4.11 -28.14
C GLN A 44 -26.34 2.85 -28.67
N VAL A 45 -26.86 2.05 -27.75
CA VAL A 45 -27.74 0.94 -28.08
C VAL A 45 -29.07 1.59 -28.46
N SER A 46 -29.48 1.36 -29.71
CA SER A 46 -30.85 1.57 -30.18
C SER A 46 -31.84 1.04 -29.14
N PRO A 47 -32.97 1.71 -28.84
CA PRO A 47 -33.90 1.26 -27.82
C PRO A 47 -34.60 -0.01 -28.32
N TYR A 48 -33.98 -1.16 -28.13
CA TYR A 48 -34.71 -2.41 -28.09
C TYR A 48 -35.30 -2.49 -26.68
N PRO A 49 -36.62 -2.38 -26.52
CA PRO A 49 -37.22 -2.69 -25.24
C PRO A 49 -36.85 -4.14 -24.89
N LEU A 50 -36.33 -4.38 -23.68
CA LEU A 50 -36.40 -5.71 -23.08
C LEU A 50 -37.83 -6.21 -23.31
N PRO A 51 -38.03 -7.39 -23.92
CA PRO A 51 -39.35 -7.81 -24.35
C PRO A 51 -40.20 -8.11 -23.12
N TYR A 52 -40.96 -7.10 -22.71
CA TYR A 52 -42.11 -7.18 -21.79
C TYR A 52 -43.14 -8.26 -22.19
N HIS A 53 -42.96 -8.89 -23.36
CA HIS A 53 -43.81 -9.94 -23.91
C HIS A 53 -43.36 -11.38 -23.61
N TYR A 54 -42.14 -11.63 -23.12
CA TYR A 54 -41.67 -13.01 -22.89
C TYR A 54 -42.17 -13.63 -21.57
N LEU A 55 -42.46 -12.81 -20.55
CA LEU A 55 -43.08 -13.28 -19.29
C LEU A 55 -44.60 -13.53 -19.40
N ARG A 56 -45.25 -13.08 -20.48
CA ARG A 56 -46.73 -13.20 -20.64
C ARG A 56 -47.20 -14.40 -21.46
N HIS A 57 -46.33 -15.08 -22.20
CA HIS A 57 -46.76 -16.08 -23.19
C HIS A 57 -45.84 -17.30 -23.28
N HIS A 58 -45.78 -18.09 -22.21
CA HIS A 58 -45.58 -19.52 -22.36
C HIS A 58 -46.65 -20.25 -21.54
N PRO A 59 -47.67 -20.86 -22.17
CA PRO A 59 -48.48 -21.84 -21.46
C PRO A 59 -47.59 -23.04 -21.18
N LEU A 60 -47.61 -23.51 -19.92
CA LEU A 60 -47.12 -24.83 -19.55
C LEU A 60 -47.59 -25.86 -20.60
N PRO A 61 -46.70 -26.70 -21.17
CA PRO A 61 -47.14 -27.77 -22.04
C PRO A 61 -47.86 -28.82 -21.18
N ASN A 62 -49.19 -28.75 -21.20
CA ASN A 62 -50.01 -29.91 -20.90
C ASN A 62 -49.84 -30.95 -22.02
N SER A 63 -49.75 -32.21 -21.60
CA SER A 63 -49.82 -33.46 -22.37
C SER A 63 -48.53 -33.95 -23.06
N LEU A 64 -47.72 -34.67 -22.28
CA LEU A 64 -47.26 -35.99 -22.71
C LEU A 64 -47.73 -36.99 -21.65
N GLU A 65 -48.76 -37.76 -22.00
CA GLU A 65 -49.20 -38.93 -21.26
C GLU A 65 -48.02 -39.90 -21.12
N VAL A 66 -47.49 -40.02 -19.90
CA VAL A 66 -46.89 -41.27 -19.43
C VAL A 66 -47.84 -41.81 -18.38
N ARG A 67 -48.56 -42.88 -18.75
CA ARG A 67 -49.34 -43.70 -17.82
C ARG A 67 -48.43 -44.17 -16.69
N ALA A 68 -48.54 -43.54 -15.52
CA ALA A 68 -48.12 -44.14 -14.27
C ALA A 68 -49.38 -44.77 -13.63
N SER A 69 -49.38 -46.09 -13.55
CA SER A 69 -50.30 -46.84 -12.70
C SER A 69 -50.16 -46.35 -11.27
N TYR A 70 -51.27 -45.96 -10.66
CA TYR A 70 -51.36 -45.77 -9.22
C TYR A 70 -51.06 -47.11 -8.52
N ASP A 71 -49.98 -47.15 -7.75
CA ASP A 71 -49.76 -48.13 -6.68
C ASP A 71 -49.87 -47.35 -5.35
N PRO A 72 -50.76 -47.70 -4.40
CA PRO A 72 -51.04 -46.87 -3.21
C PRO A 72 -50.00 -47.00 -2.08
N TYR A 73 -48.85 -47.61 -2.34
CA TYR A 73 -47.81 -47.83 -1.32
C TYR A 73 -46.43 -47.48 -1.85
N ASP A 74 -46.10 -46.19 -1.91
CA ASP A 74 -44.71 -45.80 -1.70
C ASP A 74 -44.60 -44.49 -0.93
N ILE A 75 -44.23 -44.64 0.32
CA ILE A 75 -43.90 -43.58 1.26
C ILE A 75 -42.46 -43.23 0.96
N HIS A 76 -42.18 -42.10 0.32
CA HIS A 76 -41.05 -41.21 0.63
C HIS A 76 -41.12 -39.97 -0.28
N ALA A 77 -41.74 -38.91 0.24
CA ALA A 77 -41.47 -37.55 -0.18
C ALA A 77 -39.98 -37.25 0.09
N GLY A 78 -39.15 -37.33 -0.96
CA GLY A 78 -37.77 -36.89 -0.93
C GLY A 78 -37.68 -35.35 -0.94
N PRO A 79 -36.72 -34.74 -0.23
CA PRO A 79 -36.57 -33.29 -0.16
C PRO A 79 -36.17 -32.74 -1.55
N ARG A 80 -36.89 -31.73 -2.05
CA ARG A 80 -36.46 -30.95 -3.22
C ARG A 80 -35.08 -30.35 -2.92
N LEU A 81 -34.04 -30.84 -3.61
CA LEU A 81 -32.71 -30.26 -3.57
C LEU A 81 -32.78 -28.84 -4.14
N PRO A 82 -32.15 -27.84 -3.51
CA PRO A 82 -32.19 -26.48 -4.01
C PRO A 82 -31.41 -26.32 -5.30
N CYS A 83 -32.09 -26.00 -6.39
CA CYS A 83 -31.48 -25.83 -7.69
C CYS A 83 -31.97 -24.52 -8.28
N SER A 84 -31.04 -23.65 -8.68
CA SER A 84 -31.34 -22.49 -9.53
C SER A 84 -31.68 -22.97 -10.93
N GLU A 85 -32.75 -22.45 -11.54
CA GLU A 85 -32.99 -22.73 -12.95
C GLU A 85 -31.84 -22.18 -13.80
N PRO A 86 -31.31 -22.96 -14.77
CA PRO A 86 -30.16 -22.54 -15.58
C PRO A 86 -30.49 -21.35 -16.50
N GLU A 87 -31.77 -21.07 -16.73
CA GLU A 87 -32.23 -20.01 -17.64
C GLU A 87 -31.76 -18.62 -17.19
N GLY A 88 -31.63 -18.36 -15.89
CA GLY A 88 -31.12 -17.07 -15.40
C GLY A 88 -29.72 -16.74 -15.89
N PHE A 89 -28.84 -17.74 -15.97
CA PHE A 89 -27.51 -17.55 -16.56
C PHE A 89 -27.58 -17.36 -18.08
N TYR A 90 -28.50 -18.04 -18.75
CA TYR A 90 -28.66 -17.92 -20.20
C TYR A 90 -29.19 -16.55 -20.60
N ASP A 91 -30.15 -16.02 -19.84
CA ASP A 91 -30.63 -14.66 -19.99
C ASP A 91 -29.56 -13.64 -19.68
N ALA A 92 -28.72 -13.87 -18.66
CA ALA A 92 -27.57 -13.00 -18.41
C ALA A 92 -26.58 -13.00 -19.58
N VAL A 93 -26.24 -14.17 -20.14
CA VAL A 93 -25.36 -14.26 -21.32
C VAL A 93 -25.93 -13.45 -22.49
N ARG A 94 -27.25 -13.54 -22.73
CA ARG A 94 -27.93 -12.78 -23.79
C ARG A 94 -27.93 -11.28 -23.48
N ALA A 95 -28.34 -10.88 -22.27
CA ALA A 95 -28.49 -9.49 -21.84
C ALA A 95 -27.15 -8.73 -21.88
N TYR A 96 -26.07 -9.39 -21.47
CA TYR A 96 -24.72 -8.81 -21.50
C TYR A 96 -24.02 -8.93 -22.87
N GLY A 97 -24.66 -9.55 -23.87
CA GLY A 97 -24.08 -9.74 -25.20
C GLY A 97 -22.86 -10.66 -25.21
N LEU A 98 -22.79 -11.61 -24.28
CA LEU A 98 -21.73 -12.60 -24.19
C LEU A 98 -21.90 -13.69 -25.28
N PRO A 99 -20.84 -14.42 -25.67
CA PRO A 99 -20.93 -15.46 -26.68
C PRO A 99 -21.93 -16.55 -26.32
N LEU A 100 -22.88 -16.85 -27.22
CA LEU A 100 -23.91 -17.88 -27.00
C LEU A 100 -23.33 -19.29 -26.82
N SER A 101 -22.12 -19.55 -27.30
CA SER A 101 -21.40 -20.81 -27.07
C SER A 101 -21.16 -21.10 -25.58
N LEU A 102 -21.22 -20.09 -24.70
CA LEU A 102 -21.19 -20.28 -23.24
C LEU A 102 -22.43 -21.04 -22.74
N ILE A 103 -23.60 -20.82 -23.36
CA ILE A 103 -24.84 -21.55 -23.05
C ILE A 103 -24.68 -23.01 -23.46
N ASP A 104 -24.16 -23.26 -24.67
CA ASP A 104 -23.95 -24.63 -25.17
C ASP A 104 -22.95 -25.40 -24.30
N LEU A 105 -21.84 -24.74 -23.94
CA LEU A 105 -20.86 -25.28 -23.02
C LEU A 105 -21.49 -25.62 -21.68
N ASP A 106 -22.29 -24.71 -21.12
CA ASP A 106 -22.95 -24.93 -19.84
C ASP A 106 -23.96 -26.08 -19.88
N LYS A 107 -24.80 -26.15 -20.92
CA LYS A 107 -25.72 -27.26 -21.16
C LYS A 107 -24.98 -28.59 -21.23
N SER A 108 -23.87 -28.63 -21.96
CA SER A 108 -23.04 -29.85 -22.06
C SER A 108 -22.44 -30.26 -20.71
N ALA A 109 -22.09 -29.29 -19.85
CA ALA A 109 -21.52 -29.53 -18.54
C ALA A 109 -22.57 -29.96 -17.49
N GLN A 110 -23.85 -29.76 -17.78
CA GLN A 110 -24.97 -30.08 -16.90
C GLN A 110 -25.81 -31.25 -17.43
N ASP A 111 -25.50 -31.83 -18.59
CA ASP A 111 -26.26 -32.94 -19.14
C ASP A 111 -25.63 -34.30 -18.78
N ASN A 112 -26.46 -35.22 -18.26
CA ASN A 112 -26.09 -36.59 -17.95
C ASN A 112 -24.85 -36.72 -17.04
N VAL A 113 -24.75 -35.85 -16.03
CA VAL A 113 -23.60 -35.82 -15.12
C VAL A 113 -23.77 -36.90 -14.05
N PRO A 114 -22.86 -37.88 -13.93
CA PRO A 114 -22.93 -38.89 -12.87
C PRO A 114 -22.46 -38.30 -11.52
N TYR A 115 -23.29 -38.46 -10.50
CA TYR A 115 -23.05 -38.02 -9.12
C TYR A 115 -22.96 -39.20 -8.17
N GLN A 116 -22.01 -39.12 -7.22
CA GLN A 116 -21.99 -39.97 -6.03
C GLN A 116 -21.97 -39.08 -4.79
N VAL A 117 -22.89 -39.33 -3.87
CA VAL A 117 -22.95 -38.59 -2.61
C VAL A 117 -22.10 -39.34 -1.59
N LYS A 118 -21.16 -38.63 -0.97
CA LYS A 118 -20.40 -39.17 0.16
C LYS A 118 -21.22 -39.00 1.44
N THR A 119 -21.70 -40.10 1.98
CA THR A 119 -22.38 -40.16 3.27
C THR A 119 -21.43 -40.63 4.37
N VAL A 120 -21.86 -40.58 5.62
CA VAL A 120 -21.13 -41.18 6.76
C VAL A 120 -20.95 -42.70 6.62
N HIS A 121 -21.72 -43.35 5.75
CA HIS A 121 -21.66 -44.80 5.49
C HIS A 121 -20.89 -45.16 4.22
N GLY A 122 -20.25 -44.20 3.55
CA GLY A 122 -19.52 -44.40 2.30
C GLY A 122 -20.15 -43.64 1.13
N LEU A 123 -19.65 -43.93 -0.09
CA LEU A 123 -20.20 -43.37 -1.32
C LEU A 123 -21.51 -44.06 -1.67
N THR A 124 -22.52 -43.29 -2.08
CA THR A 124 -23.74 -43.86 -2.69
C THR A 124 -23.43 -44.48 -4.05
N GLU A 125 -24.36 -45.28 -4.55
CA GLU A 125 -24.36 -45.62 -5.97
C GLU A 125 -24.43 -44.34 -6.83
N PRO A 126 -23.78 -44.35 -8.00
CA PRO A 126 -23.83 -43.21 -8.90
C PRO A 126 -25.24 -43.03 -9.46
N PHE A 127 -25.75 -41.80 -9.44
CA PHE A 127 -26.99 -41.41 -10.10
C PHE A 127 -26.73 -40.22 -11.03
N THR A 128 -27.43 -40.15 -12.16
CA THR A 128 -27.28 -39.06 -13.12
C THR A 128 -28.14 -37.87 -12.75
N LEU A 129 -27.57 -36.66 -12.86
CA LEU A 129 -28.29 -35.40 -12.77
C LEU A 129 -28.18 -34.67 -14.11
N SER A 130 -29.30 -34.13 -14.58
CA SER A 130 -29.35 -33.22 -15.73
C SER A 130 -29.98 -31.88 -15.34
N GLY A 131 -29.46 -30.78 -15.88
CA GLY A 131 -30.08 -29.44 -15.76
C GLY A 131 -29.95 -28.77 -14.39
N ILE A 132 -28.98 -29.21 -13.58
CA ILE A 132 -28.75 -28.65 -12.23
C ILE A 132 -27.34 -28.05 -12.16
N THR A 133 -27.27 -26.80 -11.70
CA THR A 133 -25.99 -26.18 -11.39
C THR A 133 -25.39 -26.75 -10.11
N GLN A 134 -24.20 -27.34 -10.18
CA GLN A 134 -23.53 -27.95 -9.03
C GLN A 134 -23.14 -26.91 -7.97
N GLN A 135 -23.60 -27.08 -6.72
CA GLN A 135 -23.07 -26.29 -5.61
C GLN A 135 -21.60 -26.67 -5.35
N GLY A 136 -20.70 -25.68 -5.36
CA GLY A 136 -19.24 -25.89 -5.26
C GLY A 136 -18.53 -26.15 -6.59
N GLY A 137 -19.26 -26.18 -7.72
CA GLY A 137 -18.66 -26.14 -9.04
C GLY A 137 -17.90 -24.83 -9.29
N PRO A 138 -16.79 -24.84 -10.05
CA PRO A 138 -15.95 -23.65 -10.23
C PRO A 138 -16.67 -22.49 -10.94
N PHE A 139 -17.71 -22.78 -11.73
CA PHE A 139 -18.48 -21.78 -12.49
C PHE A 139 -19.74 -21.29 -11.76
N SER A 140 -20.18 -21.97 -10.71
CA SER A 140 -21.45 -21.66 -10.05
C SER A 140 -21.51 -20.25 -9.42
N PRO A 141 -20.43 -19.74 -8.78
CA PRO A 141 -20.40 -18.36 -8.28
C PRO A 141 -20.55 -17.33 -9.40
N LEU A 142 -19.92 -17.57 -10.56
CA LEU A 142 -19.99 -16.69 -11.72
C LEU A 142 -21.42 -16.64 -12.29
N LYS A 143 -22.05 -17.79 -12.47
CA LYS A 143 -23.43 -17.89 -12.97
C LYS A 143 -24.41 -17.16 -12.06
N SER A 144 -24.28 -17.38 -10.76
CA SER A 144 -25.09 -16.69 -9.75
C SER A 144 -24.91 -15.19 -9.87
N THR A 145 -23.66 -14.71 -9.86
CA THR A 145 -23.31 -13.28 -9.93
C THR A 145 -23.85 -12.62 -11.19
N LEU A 146 -23.74 -13.27 -12.36
CA LEU A 146 -24.26 -12.72 -13.62
C LEU A 146 -25.79 -12.67 -13.64
N THR A 147 -26.44 -13.67 -13.05
CA THR A 147 -27.90 -13.73 -13.01
C THR A 147 -28.45 -12.67 -12.06
N THR A 148 -27.89 -12.59 -10.86
CA THR A 148 -28.29 -11.61 -9.85
C THR A 148 -27.98 -10.17 -10.27
N SER A 149 -26.87 -9.93 -10.98
CA SER A 149 -26.50 -8.57 -11.40
C SER A 149 -27.49 -7.94 -12.36
N MET A 150 -28.27 -8.75 -13.10
CA MET A 150 -29.40 -8.27 -13.89
C MET A 150 -30.48 -7.59 -13.04
N VAL A 151 -30.63 -7.94 -11.75
CA VAL A 151 -31.54 -7.25 -10.81
C VAL A 151 -31.16 -5.77 -10.70
N ASN A 152 -29.87 -5.44 -10.68
CA ASN A 152 -29.41 -4.05 -10.58
C ASN A 152 -29.87 -3.23 -11.80
N HIS A 153 -29.76 -3.79 -13.00
CA HIS A 153 -30.27 -3.19 -14.23
C HIS A 153 -31.80 -3.10 -14.24
N TRP A 154 -32.47 -4.15 -13.79
CA TRP A 154 -33.93 -4.17 -13.69
C TRP A 154 -34.47 -3.10 -12.74
N LEU A 155 -33.85 -2.94 -11.57
CA LEU A 155 -34.16 -1.87 -10.62
C LEU A 155 -33.84 -0.50 -11.21
N HIS A 156 -32.77 -0.38 -12.01
CA HIS A 156 -32.46 0.85 -12.70
C HIS A 156 -33.58 1.26 -13.66
N ASP A 157 -34.13 0.33 -14.41
CA ASP A 157 -35.17 0.62 -15.40
C ASP A 157 -36.54 0.80 -14.76
N SER A 158 -36.83 0.05 -13.69
CA SER A 158 -38.15 0.01 -13.05
C SER A 158 -38.38 1.15 -12.05
N LEU A 159 -37.32 1.67 -11.41
CA LEU A 159 -37.49 2.67 -10.35
C LEU A 159 -37.59 4.10 -10.91
N PRO A 160 -38.54 4.92 -10.40
CA PRO A 160 -38.59 6.35 -10.68
C PRO A 160 -37.29 7.05 -10.32
N ASN A 161 -36.94 8.14 -11.01
CA ASN A 161 -35.71 8.90 -10.74
C ASN A 161 -35.58 9.37 -9.28
N ASP A 162 -36.69 9.73 -8.63
CA ASP A 162 -36.73 10.19 -7.24
C ASP A 162 -36.42 9.09 -6.22
N ASP A 163 -36.60 7.82 -6.61
CA ASP A 163 -36.29 6.65 -5.78
C ASP A 163 -34.86 6.15 -5.99
N ARG A 164 -34.07 6.80 -6.87
CA ARG A 164 -32.68 6.42 -7.15
C ARG A 164 -31.70 7.14 -6.24
N LEU A 165 -30.72 6.40 -5.73
CA LEU A 165 -29.66 6.96 -4.92
C LEU A 165 -28.50 7.46 -5.80
N TYR A 166 -28.11 8.72 -5.60
CA TYR A 166 -26.95 9.34 -6.23
C TYR A 166 -25.96 9.83 -5.18
N PHE A 167 -24.70 9.47 -5.35
CA PHE A 167 -23.58 10.02 -4.62
C PHE A 167 -22.92 11.11 -5.46
N MET A 168 -22.73 12.26 -4.86
CA MET A 168 -22.06 13.42 -5.44
C MET A 168 -21.49 14.25 -4.29
N SER A 169 -20.46 15.06 -4.58
CA SER A 169 -19.94 15.98 -3.56
C SER A 169 -21.00 17.03 -3.21
N ARG A 170 -20.88 17.65 -2.04
CA ARG A 170 -21.77 18.75 -1.64
C ARG A 170 -21.70 19.92 -2.60
N GLN A 171 -20.51 20.23 -3.12
CA GLN A 171 -20.35 21.30 -4.11
C GLN A 171 -20.99 20.93 -5.44
N GLY A 172 -20.89 19.67 -5.86
CA GLY A 172 -21.63 19.12 -7.00
C GLY A 172 -23.14 19.21 -6.83
N LYS A 173 -23.67 18.88 -5.65
CA LYS A 173 -25.09 18.98 -5.32
C LYS A 173 -25.61 20.42 -5.37
N LEU A 174 -24.77 21.39 -5.00
CA LEU A 174 -25.10 22.81 -5.05
C LEU A 174 -24.92 23.43 -6.45
N ASP A 175 -24.51 22.63 -7.44
CA ASP A 175 -24.14 23.08 -8.79
C ASP A 175 -23.06 24.17 -8.79
N LYS A 176 -22.11 24.05 -7.84
CA LYS A 176 -20.99 24.98 -7.63
C LYS A 176 -19.67 24.22 -7.58
N PRO A 177 -19.29 23.49 -8.64
CA PRO A 177 -18.09 22.67 -8.63
C PRO A 177 -16.86 23.54 -8.36
N HIS A 178 -16.06 23.17 -7.37
CA HIS A 178 -14.80 23.82 -7.05
C HIS A 178 -13.65 23.25 -7.88
N THR A 179 -13.66 21.92 -8.05
CA THR A 179 -12.71 21.17 -8.88
C THR A 179 -13.48 20.25 -9.84
N PRO A 180 -12.82 19.63 -10.85
CA PRO A 180 -13.49 18.70 -11.75
C PRO A 180 -14.14 17.51 -11.04
N ASP A 181 -13.58 17.09 -9.90
CA ASP A 181 -14.07 15.95 -9.12
C ASP A 181 -15.45 16.22 -8.52
N ASP A 182 -15.84 17.48 -8.31
CA ASP A 182 -17.18 17.84 -7.85
C ASP A 182 -18.27 17.56 -8.89
N ARG A 183 -17.90 17.33 -10.17
CA ARG A 183 -18.84 16.95 -11.23
C ARG A 183 -19.08 15.44 -11.30
N LEU A 184 -18.31 14.66 -10.55
CA LEU A 184 -18.47 13.22 -10.49
C LEU A 184 -19.79 12.86 -9.82
N ARG A 185 -20.46 11.86 -10.39
CA ARG A 185 -21.71 11.29 -9.87
C ARG A 185 -21.57 9.78 -9.90
N LEU A 186 -21.77 9.13 -8.76
CA LEU A 186 -21.93 7.68 -8.70
C LEU A 186 -23.41 7.37 -8.49
N HIS A 187 -23.94 6.56 -9.38
CA HIS A 187 -25.24 5.93 -9.24
C HIS A 187 -25.00 4.47 -8.85
N THR A 188 -25.64 4.04 -7.77
CA THR A 188 -25.64 2.64 -7.35
C THR A 188 -26.89 2.37 -6.51
N GLN A 189 -27.57 1.28 -6.83
CA GLN A 189 -28.83 0.85 -6.19
C GLN A 189 -28.67 -0.50 -5.48
N MET A 190 -27.67 -1.28 -5.88
CA MET A 190 -27.40 -2.59 -5.33
C MET A 190 -25.89 -2.84 -5.25
N VAL A 191 -25.48 -3.56 -4.22
CA VAL A 191 -24.13 -4.12 -4.11
C VAL A 191 -24.26 -5.59 -3.80
N GLU A 192 -23.48 -6.42 -4.46
CA GLU A 192 -23.70 -7.85 -4.44
C GLU A 192 -22.41 -8.64 -4.26
N ALA A 193 -22.51 -9.67 -3.44
CA ALA A 193 -21.49 -10.69 -3.29
C ALA A 193 -22.16 -12.06 -3.23
N MET A 194 -22.30 -12.70 -4.39
CA MET A 194 -23.01 -13.96 -4.56
C MET A 194 -24.49 -13.86 -4.16
N ASP A 195 -24.91 -14.51 -3.07
CA ASP A 195 -26.28 -14.56 -2.56
C ASP A 195 -26.57 -13.52 -1.47
N ASP A 196 -25.54 -12.78 -1.03
CA ASP A 196 -25.66 -11.64 -0.11
C ASP A 196 -25.71 -10.34 -0.92
N SER A 197 -26.88 -9.70 -0.93
CA SER A 197 -27.12 -8.49 -1.73
C SER A 197 -27.62 -7.34 -0.85
N ILE A 198 -27.06 -6.15 -1.06
CA ILE A 198 -27.40 -4.91 -0.36
C ILE A 198 -28.18 -4.00 -1.29
N LEU A 199 -29.44 -3.69 -0.97
CA LEU A 199 -30.24 -2.68 -1.69
C LEU A 199 -30.09 -1.32 -1.03
N LEU A 200 -29.79 -0.29 -1.82
CA LEU A 200 -29.42 1.04 -1.37
C LEU A 200 -30.44 2.07 -1.82
N MET A 201 -31.24 2.57 -0.89
CA MET A 201 -32.39 3.41 -1.23
C MET A 201 -32.45 4.69 -0.40
N PRO A 202 -32.92 5.81 -0.99
CA PRO A 202 -32.97 7.11 -0.31
C PRO A 202 -34.11 7.21 0.72
N SER A 203 -35.08 6.30 0.68
CA SER A 203 -36.25 6.32 1.56
C SER A 203 -36.78 4.91 1.85
N LEU A 204 -37.56 4.77 2.93
CA LEU A 204 -38.23 3.51 3.27
C LEU A 204 -39.25 3.09 2.19
N LYS A 205 -39.93 4.06 1.57
CA LYS A 205 -40.83 3.80 0.44
C LYS A 205 -40.06 3.17 -0.73
N ALA A 206 -38.92 3.74 -1.08
CA ALA A 206 -38.07 3.21 -2.13
C ALA A 206 -37.53 1.80 -1.75
N VAL A 207 -37.22 1.54 -0.48
CA VAL A 207 -36.89 0.18 -0.02
C VAL A 207 -38.02 -0.80 -0.27
N TYR A 208 -39.26 -0.49 0.10
CA TYR A 208 -40.38 -1.41 -0.13
C TYR A 208 -40.58 -1.71 -1.61
N THR A 209 -40.58 -0.68 -2.45
CA THR A 209 -40.73 -0.83 -3.91
C THR A 209 -39.60 -1.68 -4.48
N SER A 210 -38.35 -1.36 -4.14
CA SER A 210 -37.17 -2.07 -4.66
C SER A 210 -37.08 -3.50 -4.15
N ALA A 211 -37.38 -3.75 -2.87
CA ALA A 211 -37.39 -5.09 -2.29
C ALA A 211 -38.44 -5.96 -2.99
N LEU A 212 -39.64 -5.43 -3.25
CA LEU A 212 -40.68 -6.16 -3.98
C LEU A 212 -40.24 -6.45 -5.44
N HIS A 213 -39.65 -5.48 -6.14
CA HIS A 213 -39.15 -5.69 -7.50
C HIS A 213 -38.02 -6.73 -7.56
N ALA A 214 -37.10 -6.68 -6.59
CA ALA A 214 -36.00 -7.62 -6.50
C ALA A 214 -36.48 -9.03 -6.15
N ASP A 215 -37.42 -9.16 -5.22
CA ASP A 215 -38.04 -10.44 -4.84
C ASP A 215 -38.82 -11.05 -6.00
N ARG A 216 -39.58 -10.24 -6.75
CA ARG A 216 -40.25 -10.67 -8.00
C ARG A 216 -39.26 -11.20 -9.04
N PHE A 217 -38.17 -10.46 -9.24
CA PHE A 217 -37.13 -10.87 -10.17
C PHE A 217 -36.51 -12.21 -9.76
N GLN A 218 -36.17 -12.36 -8.48
CA GLN A 218 -35.61 -13.60 -7.95
C GLN A 218 -36.58 -14.78 -8.09
N ALA A 219 -37.84 -14.57 -7.72
CA ALA A 219 -38.89 -15.58 -7.83
C ALA A 219 -39.09 -16.05 -9.28
N ALA A 220 -38.96 -15.15 -10.27
CA ALA A 220 -39.02 -15.50 -11.69
C ALA A 220 -37.93 -16.49 -12.16
N TYR A 221 -36.81 -16.58 -11.44
CA TYR A 221 -35.73 -17.55 -11.69
C TYR A 221 -35.70 -18.69 -10.65
N GLY A 222 -36.79 -18.88 -9.90
CA GLY A 222 -36.92 -19.93 -8.88
C GLY A 222 -36.08 -19.69 -7.62
N TRP A 223 -35.71 -18.43 -7.33
CA TRP A 223 -35.01 -18.05 -6.11
C TRP A 223 -35.96 -17.51 -5.05
N GLU A 224 -35.65 -17.82 -3.80
CA GLU A 224 -36.44 -17.38 -2.65
C GLU A 224 -35.61 -16.47 -1.74
N THR A 225 -36.20 -15.35 -1.35
CA THR A 225 -35.64 -14.50 -0.31
C THR A 225 -35.72 -15.18 1.06
N ASN A 226 -34.61 -15.21 1.79
CA ASN A 226 -34.61 -15.62 3.19
C ASN A 226 -34.83 -14.41 4.13
N TRP A 227 -36.08 -14.01 4.28
CA TRP A 227 -36.48 -12.85 5.11
C TRP A 227 -36.04 -12.96 6.57
N SER A 228 -35.95 -14.17 7.13
CA SER A 228 -35.50 -14.37 8.52
C SER A 228 -34.03 -14.01 8.77
N LYS A 229 -33.23 -13.99 7.70
CA LYS A 229 -31.80 -13.61 7.71
C LYS A 229 -31.57 -12.21 7.16
N SER A 230 -32.62 -11.57 6.64
CA SER A 230 -32.59 -10.21 6.13
C SER A 230 -32.66 -9.19 7.26
N LEU A 231 -32.14 -8.00 6.98
CA LEU A 231 -32.07 -6.91 7.94
C LEU A 231 -32.27 -5.58 7.20
N LEU A 232 -32.97 -4.64 7.84
CA LEU A 232 -32.99 -3.24 7.46
C LEU A 232 -31.97 -2.45 8.28
N TYR A 233 -30.93 -1.95 7.62
CA TYR A 233 -30.01 -0.99 8.21
C TYR A 233 -30.43 0.43 7.85
N ALA A 234 -30.74 1.25 8.86
CA ALA A 234 -31.20 2.61 8.66
C ALA A 234 -30.20 3.62 9.21
N THR A 235 -29.76 4.56 8.37
CA THR A 235 -28.89 5.66 8.80
C THR A 235 -29.65 6.96 8.86
N GLN A 236 -29.45 7.71 9.95
CA GLN A 236 -30.07 9.05 10.14
C GLN A 236 -31.60 9.01 9.96
N ALA A 237 -32.22 7.89 10.31
CA ALA A 237 -33.66 7.78 10.41
C ALA A 237 -34.13 8.39 11.74
N GLY A 238 -35.38 8.86 11.77
CA GLY A 238 -36.06 9.13 13.04
C GLY A 238 -36.26 7.84 13.84
N GLU A 239 -37.09 7.87 14.87
CA GLU A 239 -37.47 6.65 15.59
C GLU A 239 -38.12 5.65 14.61
N LEU A 240 -37.48 4.50 14.42
CA LEU A 240 -37.98 3.37 13.65
C LEU A 240 -38.33 2.22 14.62
N PRO A 241 -39.35 1.41 14.31
CA PRO A 241 -39.66 0.23 15.11
C PRO A 241 -38.53 -0.81 14.98
N ALA A 242 -38.38 -1.67 16.00
CA ALA A 242 -37.37 -2.73 16.02
C ALA A 242 -37.54 -3.77 14.89
N THR A 243 -38.75 -3.86 14.32
CA THR A 243 -39.06 -4.70 13.16
C THR A 243 -39.97 -3.96 12.20
N ILE A 244 -39.81 -4.23 10.90
CA ILE A 244 -40.62 -3.68 9.81
C ILE A 244 -41.12 -4.82 8.92
N ALA A 245 -42.36 -4.71 8.44
CA ALA A 245 -42.96 -5.66 7.51
C ALA A 245 -42.51 -5.36 6.07
N MET A 246 -41.74 -6.27 5.46
CA MET A 246 -41.27 -6.16 4.07
C MET A 246 -42.17 -6.91 3.11
N PRO A 247 -42.52 -6.31 1.94
CA PRO A 247 -43.36 -6.94 0.93
C PRO A 247 -42.60 -8.03 0.18
N SER A 248 -43.31 -9.10 -0.18
CA SER A 248 -42.78 -10.26 -0.89
C SER A 248 -43.87 -10.94 -1.72
N VAL A 249 -43.48 -11.69 -2.74
CA VAL A 249 -44.39 -12.46 -3.60
C VAL A 249 -44.35 -13.96 -3.30
N ASP A 250 -45.36 -14.70 -3.76
CA ASP A 250 -45.31 -16.15 -3.77
C ASP A 250 -44.32 -16.60 -4.87
N PRO A 251 -43.26 -17.38 -4.54
CA PRO A 251 -42.33 -17.88 -5.55
C PRO A 251 -43.00 -18.73 -6.64
N ALA A 252 -44.16 -19.33 -6.36
CA ALA A 252 -44.93 -20.09 -7.35
C ALA A 252 -45.73 -19.19 -8.31
N ASP A 253 -45.95 -17.91 -7.97
CA ASP A 253 -46.67 -16.92 -8.76
C ASP A 253 -46.00 -15.53 -8.62
N PRO A 254 -44.80 -15.32 -9.19
CA PRO A 254 -44.03 -14.08 -9.04
C PRO A 254 -44.77 -12.84 -9.55
N ASP A 255 -45.65 -13.01 -10.53
CA ASP A 255 -46.44 -11.93 -11.14
C ASP A 255 -47.73 -11.63 -10.36
N SER A 256 -47.99 -12.32 -9.25
CA SER A 256 -49.19 -12.10 -8.44
C SER A 256 -49.29 -10.67 -7.94
N ASN A 257 -50.53 -10.18 -7.86
CA ASN A 257 -50.85 -8.95 -7.14
C ASN A 257 -50.99 -9.20 -5.62
N ALA A 258 -51.01 -10.46 -5.18
CA ALA A 258 -51.02 -10.80 -3.76
C ALA A 258 -49.62 -10.56 -3.16
N ILE A 259 -49.53 -9.66 -2.19
CA ILE A 259 -48.27 -9.31 -1.51
C ILE A 259 -48.29 -9.88 -0.10
N ALA A 260 -47.42 -10.86 0.16
CA ALA A 260 -47.12 -11.32 1.51
C ALA A 260 -46.21 -10.32 2.22
N HIS A 261 -46.26 -10.30 3.56
CA HIS A 261 -45.43 -9.41 4.36
C HIS A 261 -44.64 -10.21 5.39
N TYR A 262 -43.32 -10.01 5.45
CA TYR A 262 -42.43 -10.70 6.36
C TYR A 262 -41.76 -9.72 7.33
N PRO A 263 -41.66 -10.05 8.63
CA PRO A 263 -40.98 -9.19 9.59
C PRO A 263 -39.47 -9.23 9.36
N VAL A 264 -38.86 -8.05 9.25
CA VAL A 264 -37.42 -7.84 9.10
C VAL A 264 -36.93 -6.97 10.25
N ALA A 265 -35.82 -7.38 10.88
CA ALA A 265 -35.22 -6.62 11.98
C ALA A 265 -34.63 -5.30 11.48
N VAL A 266 -34.72 -4.25 12.31
CA VAL A 266 -34.14 -2.94 12.04
C VAL A 266 -32.96 -2.70 12.97
N THR A 267 -31.84 -2.22 12.43
CA THR A 267 -30.69 -1.78 13.23
C THR A 267 -30.14 -0.46 12.69
N THR A 268 -29.50 0.29 13.58
CA THR A 268 -28.87 1.59 13.29
C THR A 268 -27.36 1.60 13.54
N ASP A 269 -26.83 0.52 14.12
CA ASP A 269 -25.51 0.55 14.76
C ASP A 269 -24.49 -0.27 13.96
N PHE A 270 -24.73 -1.57 13.81
CA PHE A 270 -23.88 -2.52 13.08
C PHE A 270 -24.73 -3.58 12.36
N PHE A 271 -24.10 -4.28 11.41
CA PHE A 271 -24.67 -5.48 10.78
C PHE A 271 -23.58 -6.39 10.24
N ASP A 272 -23.93 -7.64 9.96
CA ASP A 272 -23.01 -8.63 9.42
C ASP A 272 -23.13 -8.69 7.90
N PHE A 273 -22.01 -8.62 7.17
CA PHE A 273 -21.99 -8.85 5.72
C PHE A 273 -20.78 -9.72 5.37
N LEU A 274 -20.99 -10.81 4.62
CA LEU A 274 -19.92 -11.78 4.29
C LEU A 274 -19.14 -12.29 5.53
N ARG A 275 -19.84 -12.45 6.67
CA ARG A 275 -19.25 -12.86 7.96
C ARG A 275 -18.25 -11.85 8.56
N VAL A 276 -18.39 -10.58 8.18
CA VAL A 276 -17.67 -9.45 8.77
C VAL A 276 -18.68 -8.52 9.42
N GLN A 277 -18.42 -8.13 10.67
CA GLN A 277 -19.24 -7.14 11.35
C GLN A 277 -18.83 -5.75 10.87
N ILE A 278 -19.78 -5.05 10.24
CA ILE A 278 -19.61 -3.69 9.74
C ILE A 278 -19.99 -2.72 10.87
N ASN A 279 -19.12 -1.75 11.13
CA ASN A 279 -19.22 -0.75 12.21
C ASN A 279 -19.11 -1.32 13.65
N ASP A 280 -18.59 -2.53 13.84
CA ASP A 280 -18.22 -3.07 15.17
C ASP A 280 -16.70 -3.30 15.31
N PRO A 281 -15.92 -2.29 15.77
CA PRO A 281 -14.48 -2.41 15.94
C PRO A 281 -14.10 -3.37 17.09
N THR A 282 -14.97 -3.58 18.07
CA THR A 282 -14.70 -4.46 19.21
C THR A 282 -14.73 -5.91 18.77
N ALA A 283 -15.76 -6.33 18.05
CA ALA A 283 -15.85 -7.68 17.49
C ALA A 283 -14.72 -7.99 16.50
N GLN A 284 -14.28 -7.00 15.72
CA GLN A 284 -13.11 -7.14 14.84
C GLN A 284 -11.83 -7.38 15.65
N SER A 285 -11.62 -6.64 16.74
CA SER A 285 -10.44 -6.80 17.60
C SER A 285 -10.39 -8.17 18.29
N GLU A 286 -11.54 -8.68 18.76
CA GLU A 286 -11.65 -10.00 19.38
C GLU A 286 -11.33 -11.12 18.39
N LYS A 287 -11.82 -10.99 17.15
CA LYS A 287 -11.52 -11.94 16.06
C LYS A 287 -10.04 -11.95 15.66
N ILE A 288 -9.38 -10.79 15.65
CA ILE A 288 -7.93 -10.71 15.39
C ILE A 288 -7.15 -11.44 16.49
N LEU A 289 -7.56 -11.30 17.75
CA LEU A 289 -6.94 -11.99 18.88
C LEU A 289 -7.16 -13.51 18.83
N SER A 290 -8.34 -13.99 18.39
CA SER A 290 -8.62 -15.42 18.26
C SER A 290 -7.85 -16.09 17.12
N ASP A 291 -7.64 -15.38 16.01
CA ASP A 291 -7.10 -15.94 14.76
C ASP A 291 -5.59 -15.71 14.59
N PHE A 292 -4.94 -15.04 15.54
CA PHE A 292 -3.53 -14.63 15.51
C PHE A 292 -2.49 -15.70 15.07
N PRO A 293 -2.61 -17.02 15.37
CA PRO A 293 -1.62 -18.00 14.91
C PRO A 293 -1.69 -18.33 13.42
N TYR A 294 -2.76 -17.96 12.72
CA TYR A 294 -2.86 -18.13 11.27
C TYR A 294 -2.54 -16.80 10.60
N PRO A 295 -1.66 -16.76 9.57
CA PRO A 295 -1.41 -15.52 8.85
C PRO A 295 -2.77 -15.02 8.36
N PRO A 296 -3.24 -13.84 8.83
CA PRO A 296 -4.53 -13.35 8.43
C PRO A 296 -4.37 -12.86 6.99
N TYR A 297 -4.57 -13.77 6.04
CA TYR A 297 -5.00 -13.41 4.70
C TYR A 297 -6.45 -12.89 4.72
N LEU A 298 -7.10 -12.87 5.89
CA LEU A 298 -8.33 -12.16 6.17
C LEU A 298 -8.05 -10.66 6.29
N SER A 299 -8.58 -9.91 5.33
CA SER A 299 -8.45 -8.46 5.17
C SER A 299 -9.27 -7.73 6.24
N TYR A 300 -8.70 -7.56 7.43
CA TYR A 300 -9.32 -6.73 8.46
C TYR A 300 -9.33 -5.26 8.03
N GLN A 301 -10.39 -4.53 8.41
CA GLN A 301 -10.38 -3.08 8.27
C GLN A 301 -9.24 -2.51 9.13
N PRO A 302 -8.54 -1.47 8.66
CA PRO A 302 -7.59 -0.78 9.50
C PRO A 302 -8.27 -0.26 10.77
N LEU A 303 -7.75 -0.70 11.91
CA LEU A 303 -8.14 -0.24 13.24
C LEU A 303 -7.61 1.17 13.49
N THR A 304 -8.17 1.83 14.50
CA THR A 304 -7.53 3.04 15.03
C THR A 304 -6.15 2.70 15.59
N ARG A 305 -5.21 3.62 15.43
CA ARG A 305 -3.82 3.39 15.83
C ARG A 305 -3.65 3.05 17.32
N SER A 306 -4.43 3.68 18.20
CA SER A 306 -4.41 3.34 19.63
C SER A 306 -4.81 1.89 19.87
N SER A 307 -5.82 1.38 19.15
CA SER A 307 -6.27 -0.01 19.28
C SER A 307 -5.23 -1.00 18.72
N SER A 308 -4.57 -0.68 17.60
CA SER A 308 -3.55 -1.56 17.04
C SER A 308 -2.27 -1.59 17.90
N GLU A 309 -1.90 -0.47 18.53
CA GLU A 309 -0.81 -0.40 19.53
C GLU A 309 -1.16 -1.17 20.82
N GLU A 310 -2.42 -1.11 21.27
CA GLU A 310 -2.89 -1.89 22.41
C GLU A 310 -2.83 -3.40 22.14
N LEU A 311 -3.20 -3.85 20.93
CA LEU A 311 -3.05 -5.24 20.51
C LEU A 311 -1.58 -5.69 20.52
N ASP A 312 -0.66 -4.85 20.05
CA ASP A 312 0.79 -5.11 20.14
C ASP A 312 1.24 -5.23 21.61
N CYS A 313 0.70 -4.42 22.52
CA CYS A 313 0.99 -4.52 23.95
C CYS A 313 0.45 -5.83 24.55
N LEU A 314 -0.77 -6.25 24.20
CA LEU A 314 -1.37 -7.50 24.65
C LEU A 314 -0.60 -8.72 24.13
N VAL A 315 -0.17 -8.73 22.87
CA VAL A 315 0.69 -9.78 22.31
C VAL A 315 2.02 -9.85 23.06
N ALA A 316 2.67 -8.70 23.29
CA ALA A 316 3.90 -8.65 24.06
C ALA A 316 3.72 -9.15 25.51
N GLN A 317 2.57 -8.84 26.14
CA GLN A 317 2.22 -9.37 27.45
C GLN A 317 2.07 -10.90 27.43
N ARG A 318 1.38 -11.48 26.44
CA ARG A 318 1.27 -12.94 26.31
C ARG A 318 2.63 -13.61 26.09
N VAL A 319 3.49 -13.00 25.29
CA VAL A 319 4.88 -13.46 25.12
C VAL A 319 5.64 -13.41 26.45
N HIS A 320 5.48 -12.34 27.24
CA HIS A 320 6.08 -12.22 28.55
C HIS A 320 5.61 -13.32 29.52
N GLU A 321 4.30 -13.53 29.61
CA GLU A 321 3.68 -14.58 30.44
C GLU A 321 4.21 -15.98 30.05
N TYR A 322 4.32 -16.26 28.76
CA TYR A 322 4.89 -17.51 28.26
C TYR A 322 6.37 -17.70 28.63
N LEU A 323 7.17 -16.62 28.56
CA LEU A 323 8.61 -16.69 28.86
C LEU A 323 8.91 -16.82 30.36
N GLY A 324 7.98 -16.44 31.24
CA GLY A 324 8.09 -16.68 32.70
C GLY A 324 9.17 -15.89 33.43
N PHE A 325 9.66 -14.78 32.87
CA PHE A 325 10.57 -13.86 33.58
C PHE A 325 9.76 -12.94 34.51
N PRO A 326 10.31 -12.47 35.64
CA PRO A 326 9.55 -11.70 36.63
C PRO A 326 9.31 -10.24 36.25
N PHE A 327 10.11 -9.68 35.35
CA PHE A 327 10.04 -8.27 34.96
C PHE A 327 9.65 -8.14 33.50
N ARG A 328 8.62 -7.32 33.21
CA ARG A 328 8.12 -7.10 31.84
C ARG A 328 9.18 -6.42 30.96
N PHE A 329 9.45 -6.97 29.78
CA PHE A 329 10.33 -6.35 28.78
C PHE A 329 9.67 -5.14 28.11
N ASN A 330 10.48 -4.26 27.52
CA ASN A 330 9.98 -3.18 26.67
C ASN A 330 9.43 -3.77 25.36
N HIS A 331 8.11 -3.71 25.18
CA HIS A 331 7.42 -4.29 24.04
C HIS A 331 7.90 -3.76 22.68
N HIS A 332 8.39 -2.51 22.61
CA HIS A 332 8.95 -1.96 21.36
C HIS A 332 10.16 -2.76 20.83
N LEU A 333 10.95 -3.38 21.72
CA LEU A 333 12.10 -4.21 21.30
C LEU A 333 11.69 -5.50 20.61
N LEU A 334 10.54 -6.06 20.99
CA LEU A 334 9.99 -7.26 20.35
C LEU A 334 9.74 -6.98 18.87
N TYR A 335 9.12 -5.85 18.56
CA TYR A 335 8.74 -5.46 17.22
C TYR A 335 9.87 -4.76 16.43
N ALA A 336 10.85 -4.14 17.08
CA ALA A 336 11.95 -3.49 16.37
C ALA A 336 12.71 -4.47 15.45
N PRO A 337 13.19 -4.06 14.27
CA PRO A 337 13.96 -4.93 13.38
C PRO A 337 15.31 -5.32 13.97
N PHE A 338 15.88 -6.43 13.47
CA PHE A 338 17.19 -6.92 13.90
C PHE A 338 18.33 -5.90 13.69
N SER A 339 18.27 -5.09 12.63
CA SER A 339 19.25 -4.03 12.35
C SER A 339 19.30 -2.97 13.46
N HIS A 340 18.21 -2.79 14.18
CA HIS A 340 18.05 -1.88 15.32
C HIS A 340 18.04 -2.62 16.67
N LEU A 341 18.66 -3.80 16.75
CA LEU A 341 18.76 -4.61 17.97
C LEU A 341 17.40 -5.07 18.53
N GLY A 342 16.37 -5.17 17.70
CA GLY A 342 15.11 -5.79 18.08
C GLY A 342 15.04 -7.28 17.76
N PHE A 343 13.82 -7.81 17.66
CA PHE A 343 13.52 -9.23 17.43
C PHE A 343 12.66 -9.49 16.18
N ASP A 344 12.35 -8.43 15.42
CA ASP A 344 11.63 -8.47 14.14
C ASP A 344 10.29 -9.22 14.20
N PHE A 345 9.65 -9.18 15.38
CA PHE A 345 8.29 -9.70 15.52
C PHE A 345 7.35 -8.81 14.70
N ARG A 346 6.36 -9.42 14.04
CA ARG A 346 5.39 -8.67 13.25
C ARG A 346 4.53 -7.84 14.19
N SER A 347 4.54 -6.52 13.98
CA SER A 347 3.72 -5.57 14.74
C SER A 347 2.40 -5.38 14.02
N ILE A 348 1.31 -5.57 14.73
CA ILE A 348 -0.06 -5.31 14.27
C ILE A 348 -0.18 -3.82 13.95
N ALA A 349 0.36 -2.92 14.78
CA ALA A 349 0.34 -1.48 14.51
C ALA A 349 0.98 -1.13 13.16
N ARG A 350 2.19 -1.62 12.86
CA ARG A 350 2.85 -1.34 11.57
C ARG A 350 2.14 -1.97 10.37
N LEU A 351 1.59 -3.18 10.54
CA LEU A 351 0.79 -3.82 9.49
C LEU A 351 -0.49 -3.02 9.23
N ASN A 352 -1.15 -2.54 10.29
CA ASN A 352 -2.33 -1.70 10.24
C ASN A 352 -2.04 -0.37 9.52
N ASP A 353 -0.93 0.29 9.86
CA ASP A 353 -0.50 1.54 9.23
C ASP A 353 -0.25 1.35 7.72
N ALA A 354 0.45 0.28 7.34
CA ALA A 354 0.69 -0.05 5.95
C ALA A 354 -0.63 -0.36 5.21
N ALA A 355 -1.52 -1.13 5.84
CA ALA A 355 -2.83 -1.46 5.28
C ALA A 355 -3.72 -0.22 5.11
N ALA A 356 -3.69 0.73 6.05
CA ALA A 356 -4.44 1.98 5.97
C ALA A 356 -4.00 2.84 4.79
N VAL A 357 -2.69 3.09 4.66
CA VAL A 357 -2.13 3.91 3.57
C VAL A 357 -2.31 3.23 2.21
N GLN A 358 -2.06 1.92 2.14
CA GLN A 358 -2.25 1.14 0.91
C GLN A 358 -3.73 1.05 0.52
N GLY A 359 -4.62 0.88 1.49
CA GLY A 359 -6.07 0.89 1.29
C GLY A 359 -6.52 2.20 0.66
N MET A 360 -6.18 3.35 1.27
CA MET A 360 -6.53 4.66 0.74
C MET A 360 -5.99 4.90 -0.68
N LEU A 361 -4.73 4.54 -0.96
CA LEU A 361 -4.16 4.64 -2.31
C LEU A 361 -4.86 3.72 -3.32
N ARG A 362 -5.22 2.52 -2.90
CA ARG A 362 -5.96 1.56 -3.73
C ARG A 362 -7.35 2.08 -4.03
N ASP A 363 -8.03 2.69 -3.08
CA ASP A 363 -9.38 3.25 -3.26
C ASP A 363 -9.35 4.41 -4.26
N LEU A 364 -8.39 5.32 -4.11
CA LEU A 364 -8.20 6.48 -4.99
C LEU A 364 -7.80 6.09 -6.41
N ASN A 365 -7.06 4.98 -6.58
CA ASN A 365 -6.62 4.48 -7.88
C ASN A 365 -7.36 3.21 -8.30
N HIS A 366 -8.57 3.00 -7.81
CA HIS A 366 -9.24 1.72 -8.00
C HIS A 366 -9.52 1.41 -9.48
N HIS A 367 -9.34 0.14 -9.87
CA HIS A 367 -9.51 -0.31 -11.25
C HIS A 367 -10.98 -0.38 -11.68
N VAL A 368 -11.89 -0.69 -10.76
CA VAL A 368 -13.34 -0.57 -10.98
C VAL A 368 -13.76 0.89 -10.77
N PRO A 369 -14.37 1.55 -11.78
CA PRO A 369 -14.70 2.96 -11.74
C PRO A 369 -15.58 3.40 -10.57
N ALA A 370 -16.53 2.57 -10.15
CA ALA A 370 -17.47 2.92 -9.08
C ALA A 370 -16.75 3.25 -7.76
N PHE A 371 -15.85 2.39 -7.30
CA PHE A 371 -15.07 2.62 -6.08
C PHE A 371 -14.16 3.85 -6.23
N ARG A 372 -13.49 4.01 -7.38
CA ARG A 372 -12.65 5.17 -7.67
C ARG A 372 -13.43 6.49 -7.64
N VAL A 373 -14.62 6.51 -8.24
CA VAL A 373 -15.50 7.68 -8.26
C VAL A 373 -15.97 8.04 -6.85
N MET A 374 -16.39 7.05 -6.05
CA MET A 374 -16.79 7.28 -4.66
C MET A 374 -15.62 7.82 -3.80
N ALA A 375 -14.41 7.29 -3.98
CA ALA A 375 -13.20 7.81 -3.34
C ALA A 375 -12.90 9.26 -3.70
N ARG A 376 -13.03 9.62 -4.98
CA ARG A 376 -12.83 11.00 -5.44
C ARG A 376 -13.90 11.96 -4.93
N ILE A 377 -15.17 11.55 -4.91
CA ILE A 377 -16.26 12.33 -4.30
C ILE A 377 -15.97 12.58 -2.81
N THR A 378 -15.57 11.53 -2.09
CA THR A 378 -15.24 11.60 -0.66
C THR A 378 -14.05 12.55 -0.41
N LEU A 379 -13.01 12.48 -1.23
CA LEU A 379 -11.85 13.37 -1.15
C LEU A 379 -12.21 14.82 -1.50
N ALA A 380 -13.10 15.04 -2.47
CA ALA A 380 -13.59 16.38 -2.83
C ALA A 380 -14.35 17.02 -1.67
N ASP A 381 -15.25 16.28 -1.01
CA ASP A 381 -15.93 16.75 0.20
C ASP A 381 -14.97 17.00 1.36
N TRP A 382 -14.00 16.11 1.58
CA TRP A 382 -12.96 16.33 2.60
C TRP A 382 -12.21 17.65 2.34
N THR A 383 -11.76 17.85 1.11
CA THR A 383 -11.02 19.05 0.68
C THR A 383 -11.87 20.31 0.85
N CYS A 384 -13.06 20.35 0.25
CA CYS A 384 -13.85 21.56 0.13
C CYS A 384 -14.73 21.87 1.35
N MET A 385 -15.22 20.87 2.08
CA MET A 385 -16.10 21.09 3.24
C MET A 385 -15.37 21.05 4.58
N LEU A 386 -14.42 20.14 4.73
CA LEU A 386 -13.81 19.84 6.03
C LEU A 386 -12.44 20.46 6.20
N ASN A 387 -11.77 20.80 5.09
CA ASN A 387 -10.39 21.32 5.09
C ASN A 387 -10.22 22.62 4.28
N ASP A 388 -11.24 23.48 4.26
CA ASP A 388 -11.16 24.85 3.72
C ASP A 388 -10.56 24.96 2.29
N CYS A 389 -10.93 24.03 1.41
CA CYS A 389 -10.42 23.92 0.04
C CYS A 389 -8.91 23.61 -0.07
N GLN A 390 -8.33 22.96 0.94
CA GLN A 390 -6.94 22.50 0.93
C GLN A 390 -6.88 20.98 0.85
N GLY A 391 -5.98 20.45 0.03
CA GLY A 391 -5.79 19.00 -0.13
C GLY A 391 -5.35 18.36 1.20
N PRO A 392 -6.14 17.45 1.78
CA PRO A 392 -5.85 16.94 3.12
C PRO A 392 -4.65 15.98 3.14
N LEU A 393 -4.31 15.39 2.00
CA LEU A 393 -3.33 14.31 1.90
C LEU A 393 -1.90 14.79 1.57
N GLU A 394 -1.67 16.09 1.41
CA GLU A 394 -0.37 16.62 0.96
C GLU A 394 0.63 16.92 2.11
N GLY A 395 0.36 16.41 3.32
CA GLY A 395 1.28 16.43 4.47
C GLY A 395 1.36 17.76 5.24
N THR A 396 0.54 18.75 4.88
CA THR A 396 0.53 20.11 5.47
C THR A 396 -0.56 20.31 6.53
N VAL A 397 -1.47 19.34 6.67
CA VAL A 397 -2.63 19.51 7.55
C VAL A 397 -2.26 19.26 9.00
N ALA A 398 -2.20 20.35 9.78
CA ALA A 398 -2.04 20.30 11.23
C ALA A 398 -3.34 19.84 11.95
N ARG A 399 -4.48 19.90 11.28
CA ARG A 399 -5.79 19.60 11.87
C ARG A 399 -5.99 18.10 12.06
N SER A 400 -6.47 17.70 13.24
CA SER A 400 -6.96 16.34 13.47
C SER A 400 -8.40 16.19 12.98
N PHE A 401 -8.68 15.08 12.30
CA PHE A 401 -10.02 14.69 11.84
C PHE A 401 -10.63 13.55 12.68
N ALA A 402 -10.10 13.27 13.88
CA ALA A 402 -10.61 12.20 14.74
C ALA A 402 -12.09 12.39 15.14
N ARG A 403 -12.60 13.62 15.14
CA ARG A 403 -14.02 13.93 15.39
C ARG A 403 -14.90 13.79 14.15
N SER A 404 -14.30 13.63 12.97
CA SER A 404 -14.95 13.48 11.68
C SER A 404 -15.20 12.02 11.31
N LYS A 405 -15.11 11.05 12.24
CA LYS A 405 -15.37 9.61 12.00
C LYS A 405 -16.78 9.30 11.47
N ARG A 406 -17.73 10.24 11.59
CA ARG A 406 -19.07 10.14 11.00
C ARG A 406 -19.16 10.75 9.60
N THR A 407 -18.17 11.53 9.18
CA THR A 407 -18.09 12.23 7.87
C THR A 407 -16.92 11.82 6.96
N LEU A 408 -15.91 11.11 7.50
CA LEU A 408 -14.83 10.48 6.75
C LEU A 408 -14.60 9.01 7.16
N PRO A 409 -14.12 8.15 6.25
CA PRO A 409 -13.75 6.76 6.55
C PRO A 409 -12.69 6.67 7.65
N THR A 410 -12.87 5.75 8.61
CA THR A 410 -11.92 5.61 9.74
C THR A 410 -10.52 5.18 9.27
N ALA A 411 -10.46 4.32 8.24
CA ALA A 411 -9.20 3.90 7.62
C ALA A 411 -8.45 5.08 6.98
N TRP A 412 -9.16 6.03 6.37
CA TRP A 412 -8.57 7.23 5.76
C TRP A 412 -8.04 8.21 6.82
N ILE A 413 -8.75 8.37 7.94
CA ILE A 413 -8.26 9.17 9.08
C ILE A 413 -6.97 8.55 9.63
N THR A 414 -6.94 7.23 9.81
CA THR A 414 -5.75 6.50 10.26
C THR A 414 -4.60 6.65 9.27
N ALA A 415 -4.86 6.50 7.97
CA ALA A 415 -3.87 6.72 6.92
C ALA A 415 -3.29 8.14 6.95
N LEU A 416 -4.12 9.17 7.15
CA LEU A 416 -3.65 10.55 7.27
C LEU A 416 -2.75 10.75 8.50
N ASP A 417 -3.11 10.17 9.65
CA ASP A 417 -2.28 10.25 10.86
C ASP A 417 -0.91 9.58 10.64
N VAL A 418 -0.86 8.45 9.92
CA VAL A 418 0.38 7.76 9.52
C VAL A 418 1.20 8.62 8.56
N LEU A 419 0.58 9.17 7.50
CA LEU A 419 1.26 10.05 6.54
C LEU A 419 1.88 11.26 7.25
N ARG A 420 1.15 11.90 8.17
CA ARG A 420 1.63 13.04 8.95
C ARG A 420 2.84 12.66 9.81
N GLU A 421 2.76 11.55 10.54
CA GLU A 421 3.84 11.12 11.44
C GLU A 421 5.12 10.75 10.67
N LEU A 422 4.98 10.09 9.52
CA LEU A 422 6.12 9.67 8.69
C LEU A 422 6.66 10.77 7.76
N GLY A 423 6.00 11.94 7.72
CA GLY A 423 6.34 13.05 6.82
C GLY A 423 6.13 12.70 5.34
N LEU A 424 5.05 11.98 5.04
CA LEU A 424 4.69 11.52 3.70
C LEU A 424 3.43 12.27 3.19
N ALA A 425 3.25 12.24 1.88
CA ALA A 425 2.11 12.85 1.20
C ALA A 425 1.55 11.89 0.14
N VAL A 426 0.24 11.93 -0.09
CA VAL A 426 -0.37 11.36 -1.30
C VAL A 426 -0.73 12.51 -2.22
N ARG A 427 -0.09 12.56 -3.39
CA ARG A 427 -0.22 13.66 -4.35
C ARG A 427 -1.12 13.26 -5.51
N LEU A 428 -1.98 14.18 -5.94
CA LEU A 428 -2.64 14.11 -7.24
C LEU A 428 -1.60 14.40 -8.33
N THR A 429 -1.30 13.40 -9.17
CA THR A 429 -0.23 13.47 -10.19
C THR A 429 -0.66 14.22 -11.45
N ASP A 430 -1.97 14.45 -11.62
CA ASP A 430 -2.53 15.28 -12.68
C ASP A 430 -3.36 16.43 -12.09
N GLN A 431 -2.73 17.59 -11.99
CA GLN A 431 -3.36 18.84 -11.57
C GLN A 431 -3.60 19.77 -12.76
N SER A 432 -3.72 19.22 -13.98
CA SER A 432 -3.90 20.01 -15.21
C SER A 432 -5.14 20.90 -15.23
N HIS A 433 -6.10 20.66 -14.35
CA HIS A 433 -7.24 21.55 -14.11
C HIS A 433 -6.81 22.95 -13.62
N LEU A 434 -5.69 23.07 -12.89
CA LEU A 434 -5.12 24.37 -12.50
C LEU A 434 -4.56 25.12 -13.71
N PHE A 435 -3.94 24.39 -14.64
CA PHE A 435 -3.40 24.97 -15.86
C PHE A 435 -4.49 25.33 -16.86
N THR A 436 -5.47 24.46 -17.09
CA THR A 436 -6.62 24.76 -17.96
C THR A 436 -7.55 25.81 -17.37
N GLY A 437 -7.41 26.13 -16.07
CA GLY A 437 -8.28 27.07 -15.37
C GLY A 437 -9.65 26.50 -15.03
N ASP A 438 -9.79 25.17 -15.05
CA ASP A 438 -10.98 24.43 -14.61
C ASP A 438 -11.01 24.27 -13.08
N VAL A 439 -10.94 25.41 -12.40
CA VAL A 439 -10.98 25.54 -10.94
C VAL A 439 -11.76 26.79 -10.58
N ALA A 440 -12.61 26.69 -9.55
CA ALA A 440 -13.42 27.82 -9.13
C ALA A 440 -12.58 28.92 -8.46
N LEU A 441 -12.88 30.19 -8.75
CA LEU A 441 -12.23 31.34 -8.11
C LEU A 441 -12.38 31.31 -6.59
N ARG A 442 -13.55 30.88 -6.10
CA ARG A 442 -13.82 30.71 -4.67
C ARG A 442 -12.92 29.64 -4.03
N HIS A 443 -12.62 28.56 -4.75
CA HIS A 443 -11.69 27.53 -4.29
C HIS A 443 -10.27 28.11 -4.16
N LEU A 444 -9.80 28.85 -5.17
CA LEU A 444 -8.48 29.49 -5.16
C LEU A 444 -8.31 30.49 -4.02
N VAL A 445 -9.28 31.39 -3.82
CA VAL A 445 -9.23 32.38 -2.73
C VAL A 445 -9.22 31.72 -1.35
N ARG A 446 -9.91 30.59 -1.19
CA ARG A 446 -9.86 29.81 0.06
C ARG A 446 -8.55 29.06 0.26
N GLY A 447 -7.88 28.62 -0.80
CA GLY A 447 -6.57 27.96 -0.71
C GLY A 447 -5.41 28.92 -0.46
N LEU A 448 -5.49 30.15 -0.99
CA LEU A 448 -4.42 31.15 -0.91
C LEU A 448 -4.38 31.91 0.44
N PRO A 449 -3.25 32.59 0.77
CA PRO A 449 -3.12 33.39 2.00
C PRO A 449 -4.20 34.47 2.13
N PRO A 450 -4.63 34.85 3.34
CA PRO A 450 -5.63 35.90 3.53
C PRO A 450 -5.14 37.29 3.04
N PRO A 451 -6.06 38.27 2.87
CA PRO A 451 -5.73 39.63 2.43
C PRO A 451 -4.58 40.28 3.24
N PRO A 452 -3.79 41.21 2.64
CA PRO A 452 -4.09 41.97 1.43
C PRO A 452 -3.70 41.29 0.11
N THR A 453 -3.10 40.10 0.15
CA THR A 453 -2.60 39.40 -1.04
C THR A 453 -3.69 38.69 -1.84
N THR A 454 -4.87 38.45 -1.26
CA THR A 454 -6.03 37.86 -1.94
C THR A 454 -7.26 38.77 -1.88
N PRO A 455 -8.15 38.69 -2.88
CA PRO A 455 -9.43 39.40 -2.86
C PRO A 455 -10.33 38.92 -1.71
N ASP A 456 -11.14 39.83 -1.17
CA ASP A 456 -12.17 39.50 -0.19
C ASP A 456 -13.24 38.56 -0.79
N SER A 457 -13.86 37.73 0.05
CA SER A 457 -14.92 36.81 -0.36
C SER A 457 -16.13 37.52 -0.99
N LEU A 458 -16.39 38.77 -0.60
CA LEU A 458 -17.42 39.61 -1.21
C LEU A 458 -17.13 39.90 -2.69
N VAL A 459 -15.87 40.18 -3.04
CA VAL A 459 -15.43 40.43 -4.42
C VAL A 459 -15.67 39.22 -5.31
N ILE A 460 -15.34 38.02 -4.81
CA ILE A 460 -15.62 36.77 -5.53
C ILE A 460 -17.13 36.54 -5.70
N THR A 461 -17.92 36.85 -4.67
CA THR A 461 -19.38 36.72 -4.74
C THR A 461 -19.99 37.64 -5.80
N ASN A 462 -19.43 38.83 -6.01
CA ASN A 462 -19.86 39.75 -7.07
C ASN A 462 -19.55 39.18 -8.48
N LEU A 463 -18.41 38.52 -8.67
CA LEU A 463 -18.06 37.84 -9.92
C LEU A 463 -19.01 36.67 -10.20
N GLU A 464 -19.31 35.86 -9.18
CA GLU A 464 -20.23 34.72 -9.32
C GLU A 464 -21.64 35.19 -9.71
N ARG A 465 -22.12 36.31 -9.17
CA ARG A 465 -23.40 36.94 -9.58
C ARG A 465 -23.41 37.41 -11.03
N ALA A 466 -22.24 37.69 -11.60
CA ALA A 466 -22.08 38.00 -13.03
C ALA A 466 -21.92 36.75 -13.91
N GLY A 467 -22.07 35.55 -13.35
CA GLY A 467 -21.89 34.27 -14.06
C GLY A 467 -20.44 33.81 -14.17
N ILE A 468 -19.50 34.53 -13.54
CA ILE A 468 -18.06 34.23 -13.58
C ILE A 468 -17.67 33.46 -12.32
N THR A 469 -17.36 32.19 -12.49
CA THR A 469 -17.12 31.24 -11.40
C THR A 469 -15.74 30.59 -11.47
N HIS A 470 -15.16 30.41 -12.65
CA HIS A 470 -13.92 29.65 -12.88
C HIS A 470 -12.76 30.51 -13.39
N LEU A 471 -11.53 30.05 -13.17
CA LEU A 471 -10.31 30.78 -13.53
C LEU A 471 -10.17 31.02 -15.04
N HIS A 472 -10.48 30.02 -15.88
CA HIS A 472 -10.35 30.13 -17.35
C HIS A 472 -11.24 31.23 -17.94
N GLN A 473 -12.31 31.59 -17.23
CA GLN A 473 -13.25 32.64 -17.66
C GLN A 473 -12.67 34.05 -17.47
N VAL A 474 -11.63 34.20 -16.64
CA VAL A 474 -11.06 35.52 -16.29
C VAL A 474 -9.61 35.70 -16.72
N ALA A 475 -8.83 34.62 -16.86
CA ALA A 475 -7.41 34.68 -17.20
C ALA A 475 -6.93 33.42 -17.93
N SER A 476 -5.79 33.53 -18.61
CA SER A 476 -5.06 32.43 -19.22
C SER A 476 -3.56 32.51 -18.91
N TRP A 477 -2.83 31.41 -19.05
CA TRP A 477 -1.38 31.40 -18.82
C TRP A 477 -0.59 31.98 -19.99
N SER A 478 0.44 32.76 -19.67
CA SER A 478 1.43 33.24 -20.64
C SER A 478 2.84 32.81 -20.24
N TYR A 479 3.65 32.56 -21.26
CA TYR A 479 5.02 32.08 -21.14
C TYR A 479 6.00 33.16 -21.58
N SER A 480 6.93 33.52 -20.70
CA SER A 480 8.05 34.40 -21.04
C SER A 480 9.27 33.54 -21.42
N GLY A 481 9.40 33.14 -22.69
CA GLY A 481 10.64 32.61 -23.25
C GLY A 481 10.50 31.42 -24.23
N PRO A 482 11.43 31.27 -25.20
CA PRO A 482 11.52 30.09 -26.06
C PRO A 482 12.16 28.93 -25.28
N GLY A 483 11.33 28.05 -24.75
CA GLY A 483 11.74 26.88 -23.97
C GLY A 483 10.71 26.60 -22.89
N CYS A 484 10.34 25.34 -22.70
CA CYS A 484 9.23 24.87 -21.85
C CYS A 484 9.42 25.12 -20.33
N ALA A 485 10.27 26.08 -19.91
CA ALA A 485 10.52 26.43 -18.52
C ALA A 485 9.35 27.25 -17.96
N SER A 486 8.29 26.54 -17.62
CA SER A 486 7.01 27.03 -17.07
C SER A 486 7.11 27.52 -15.61
N GLN A 487 8.32 27.54 -15.05
CA GLN A 487 8.62 28.04 -13.70
C GLN A 487 8.29 29.54 -13.53
N GLY A 488 8.07 30.26 -14.64
CA GLY A 488 7.62 31.66 -14.65
C GLY A 488 6.26 31.90 -15.32
N ALA A 489 5.44 30.86 -15.56
CA ALA A 489 4.12 31.06 -16.17
C ALA A 489 3.25 31.93 -15.25
N ARG A 490 2.77 33.06 -15.80
CA ARG A 490 1.90 34.00 -15.09
C ARG A 490 0.54 34.07 -15.76
N LEU A 491 -0.48 34.33 -14.96
CA LEU A 491 -1.83 34.55 -15.48
C LEU A 491 -1.92 35.94 -16.11
N ILE A 492 -2.50 36.01 -17.31
CA ILE A 492 -2.88 37.23 -17.99
C ILE A 492 -4.41 37.33 -17.96
N PRO A 493 -4.98 38.35 -17.30
CA PRO A 493 -6.41 38.60 -17.33
C PRO A 493 -6.92 38.87 -18.75
N HIS A 494 -8.12 38.40 -19.08
CA HIS A 494 -8.70 38.62 -20.41
C HIS A 494 -9.04 40.10 -20.63
N PRO A 495 -8.61 40.70 -21.76
CA PRO A 495 -8.72 42.15 -21.97
C PRO A 495 -10.17 42.65 -22.09
N ASN A 496 -11.09 41.80 -22.55
CA ASN A 496 -12.48 42.19 -22.83
C ASN A 496 -13.42 42.08 -21.61
N LEU A 497 -12.91 41.61 -20.46
CA LEU A 497 -13.77 41.32 -19.31
C LEU A 497 -14.35 42.59 -18.66
N ASP A 498 -13.62 43.70 -18.72
CA ASP A 498 -14.06 44.99 -18.17
C ASP A 498 -15.41 45.42 -18.77
N ALA A 499 -15.55 45.33 -20.10
CA ALA A 499 -16.78 45.71 -20.80
C ALA A 499 -17.98 44.83 -20.40
N VAL A 500 -17.75 43.53 -20.15
CA VAL A 500 -18.77 42.57 -19.71
C VAL A 500 -19.19 42.86 -18.26
N LEU A 501 -18.23 43.16 -17.39
CA LEU A 501 -18.45 43.35 -15.97
C LEU A 501 -19.02 44.71 -15.58
N ARG A 502 -18.96 45.72 -16.46
CA ARG A 502 -19.52 47.08 -16.21
C ARG A 502 -20.98 47.09 -15.76
N ARG A 503 -21.78 46.09 -16.15
CA ARG A 503 -23.20 45.98 -15.79
C ARG A 503 -23.43 45.41 -14.37
N TYR A 504 -22.37 44.95 -13.71
CA TYR A 504 -22.42 44.28 -12.42
C TYR A 504 -21.55 45.02 -11.39
N SER A 505 -21.81 44.80 -10.09
CA SER A 505 -20.95 45.32 -9.02
C SER A 505 -19.49 44.86 -9.17
N ALA A 506 -19.28 43.68 -9.79
CA ALA A 506 -17.96 43.14 -10.11
C ALA A 506 -17.10 44.06 -10.98
N GLY A 507 -17.69 44.95 -11.80
CA GLY A 507 -16.91 45.90 -12.60
C GLY A 507 -16.08 46.86 -11.75
N ARG A 508 -16.54 47.22 -10.55
CA ARG A 508 -15.77 48.07 -9.61
C ARG A 508 -14.59 47.32 -8.99
N ASP A 509 -14.76 46.02 -8.77
CA ASP A 509 -13.77 45.18 -8.10
C ASP A 509 -12.73 44.60 -9.09
N TRP A 510 -13.07 44.53 -10.38
CA TRP A 510 -12.27 43.91 -11.44
C TRP A 510 -10.81 44.40 -11.50
N PRO A 511 -10.48 45.71 -11.42
CA PRO A 511 -9.09 46.15 -11.47
C PRO A 511 -8.21 45.54 -10.37
N THR A 512 -8.78 45.34 -9.17
CA THR A 512 -8.08 44.71 -8.05
C THR A 512 -7.88 43.21 -8.31
N VAL A 513 -8.91 42.53 -8.81
CA VAL A 513 -8.85 41.10 -9.17
C VAL A 513 -7.86 40.85 -10.30
N ALA A 514 -7.90 41.66 -11.36
CA ALA A 514 -6.99 41.55 -12.50
C ALA A 514 -5.52 41.73 -12.07
N ARG A 515 -5.24 42.70 -11.20
CA ARG A 515 -3.89 42.90 -10.64
C ARG A 515 -3.44 41.72 -9.80
N TRP A 516 -4.32 41.18 -8.97
CA TRP A 516 -4.05 39.99 -8.17
C TRP A 516 -3.76 38.77 -9.04
N LEU A 517 -4.62 38.48 -10.03
CA LEU A 517 -4.40 37.37 -10.97
C LEU A 517 -3.04 37.51 -11.68
N GLY A 518 -2.66 38.71 -12.12
CA GLY A 518 -1.37 38.97 -12.76
C GLY A 518 -0.12 38.72 -11.90
N GLN A 519 -0.29 38.57 -10.58
CA GLN A 519 0.79 38.25 -9.65
C GLN A 519 0.94 36.74 -9.40
N LEU A 520 -0.08 35.94 -9.71
CA LEU A 520 -0.10 34.52 -9.42
C LEU A 520 0.71 33.73 -10.46
N THR A 521 1.51 32.80 -9.96
CA THR A 521 2.22 31.80 -10.75
C THR A 521 1.57 30.43 -10.62
N LEU A 522 1.93 29.50 -11.50
CA LEU A 522 1.49 28.11 -11.41
C LEU A 522 2.00 27.43 -10.13
N GLU A 523 3.19 27.83 -9.64
CA GLU A 523 3.75 27.39 -8.37
C GLU A 523 2.91 27.86 -7.18
N ASP A 524 2.39 29.09 -7.21
CA ASP A 524 1.50 29.60 -6.15
C ASP A 524 0.21 28.79 -6.07
N LEU A 525 -0.41 28.48 -7.23
CA LEU A 525 -1.65 27.71 -7.25
C LEU A 525 -1.46 26.28 -6.75
N THR A 526 -0.38 25.61 -7.18
CA THR A 526 -0.09 24.24 -6.71
C THR A 526 0.26 24.21 -5.22
N ARG A 527 0.99 25.21 -4.70
CA ARG A 527 1.23 25.34 -3.25
C ARG A 527 -0.02 25.69 -2.44
N ALA A 528 -0.96 26.43 -3.03
CA ALA A 528 -2.24 26.75 -2.41
C ALA A 528 -3.13 25.51 -2.31
N ALA A 529 -3.26 24.75 -3.41
CA ALA A 529 -3.97 23.48 -3.44
C ALA A 529 -3.40 22.48 -2.41
N ALA A 530 -2.08 22.52 -2.22
CA ALA A 530 -1.35 21.76 -1.22
C ALA A 530 -1.54 22.22 0.24
N GLY A 531 -2.15 23.38 0.48
CA GLY A 531 -2.26 23.99 1.81
C GLY A 531 -0.95 24.53 2.40
N ILE A 532 0.14 24.61 1.62
CA ILE A 532 1.48 25.04 2.12
C ILE A 532 1.49 26.52 2.50
N LEU A 533 0.80 27.38 1.73
CA LEU A 533 0.91 28.84 1.85
C LEU A 533 0.23 29.44 3.10
N ARG A 534 -0.67 28.70 3.79
CA ARG A 534 -1.36 29.19 4.99
C ARG A 534 -0.69 28.77 6.31
N GLY A 535 0.28 27.87 6.29
CA GLY A 535 0.74 27.15 7.50
C GLY A 535 2.25 27.17 7.74
N SER A 536 2.73 28.23 8.41
CA SER A 536 3.75 28.08 9.46
C SER A 536 3.74 29.31 10.39
N ARG A 537 2.65 29.47 11.15
CA ARG A 537 2.74 29.99 12.51
C ARG A 537 3.01 28.80 13.44
N SER A 538 4.18 28.15 13.29
CA SER A 538 4.65 27.27 14.35
C SER A 538 4.94 28.14 15.57
N ARG A 539 4.24 27.86 16.67
CA ARG A 539 4.46 28.52 17.96
C ARG A 539 5.66 27.93 18.71
N ASP A 540 6.30 26.91 18.15
CA ASP A 540 7.55 26.33 18.64
C ASP A 540 8.67 26.69 17.67
N GLY A 541 9.59 27.51 18.17
CA GLY A 541 10.76 28.03 17.47
C GLY A 541 11.85 26.99 17.27
N ASP A 542 11.54 25.90 16.58
CA ASP A 542 12.56 24.93 16.18
C ASP A 542 13.14 25.34 14.82
N HIS A 543 14.19 26.15 14.90
CA HIS A 543 15.04 26.62 13.80
C HIS A 543 15.83 25.45 13.17
N ARG A 544 15.14 24.52 12.51
CA ARG A 544 15.79 23.74 11.44
C ARG A 544 15.35 24.30 10.11
N GLY A 545 16.11 25.28 9.65
CA GLY A 545 16.18 25.66 8.25
C GLY A 545 16.65 24.46 7.42
N HIS A 546 15.76 23.53 7.15
CA HIS A 546 15.96 22.58 6.08
C HIS A 546 15.80 23.36 4.78
N HIS A 547 16.93 23.54 4.09
CA HIS A 547 17.05 24.04 2.74
C HIS A 547 15.77 23.81 1.93
N GLY A 548 15.21 24.89 1.39
CA GLY A 548 14.13 24.84 0.42
C GLY A 548 14.57 24.06 -0.80
N GLN A 549 14.48 22.73 -0.71
CA GLN A 549 14.60 21.82 -1.82
C GLN A 549 13.48 22.22 -2.77
N HIS A 550 13.83 22.65 -3.98
CA HIS A 550 12.89 23.03 -5.03
C HIS A 550 11.92 21.87 -5.31
N ASP A 551 10.80 21.84 -4.60
CA ASP A 551 9.70 20.92 -4.86
C ASP A 551 9.07 21.35 -6.20
N ALA A 552 9.44 20.67 -7.28
CA ALA A 552 8.97 20.93 -8.64
C ALA A 552 7.48 20.54 -8.86
N ARG A 553 6.66 20.64 -7.82
CA ARG A 553 5.23 20.26 -7.80
C ARG A 553 4.41 21.03 -8.82
N TRP A 554 4.82 22.24 -9.16
CA TRP A 554 4.20 23.05 -10.20
C TRP A 554 4.12 22.30 -11.54
N THR A 555 5.05 21.37 -11.82
CA THR A 555 5.03 20.54 -13.03
C THR A 555 3.81 19.64 -13.11
N LEU A 556 3.22 19.23 -11.97
CA LEU A 556 2.01 18.39 -11.93
C LEU A 556 0.78 19.13 -12.46
N ALA A 557 0.78 20.46 -12.42
CA ALA A 557 -0.26 21.26 -13.04
C ALA A 557 -0.10 21.35 -14.55
N LEU A 558 1.04 20.98 -15.14
CA LEU A 558 1.13 20.85 -16.59
C LEU A 558 0.36 19.61 -17.06
N PRO A 559 -0.33 19.68 -18.21
CA PRO A 559 -0.92 18.51 -18.84
C PRO A 559 0.10 17.38 -19.00
N ARG A 560 -0.33 16.13 -18.77
CA ARG A 560 0.52 14.93 -18.87
C ARG A 560 1.31 14.89 -20.18
N LYS A 561 0.67 15.24 -21.30
CA LYS A 561 1.31 15.30 -22.62
C LYS A 561 2.46 16.30 -22.70
N VAL A 562 2.30 17.50 -22.12
CA VAL A 562 3.37 18.51 -22.09
C VAL A 562 4.58 18.03 -21.30
N ARG A 563 4.34 17.36 -20.16
CA ARG A 563 5.42 16.75 -19.37
C ARG A 563 6.13 15.62 -20.10
N GLN A 564 5.36 14.79 -20.81
CA GLN A 564 5.89 13.73 -21.66
C GLN A 564 6.78 14.32 -22.77
N ASP A 565 6.29 15.32 -23.50
CA ASP A 565 7.04 15.96 -24.58
C ASP A 565 8.32 16.63 -24.07
N ALA A 566 8.29 17.23 -22.87
CA ALA A 566 9.47 17.78 -22.23
C ALA A 566 10.51 16.71 -21.85
N ALA A 567 10.07 15.56 -21.34
CA ALA A 567 10.94 14.43 -21.03
C ALA A 567 11.55 13.81 -22.30
N GLU A 568 10.74 13.60 -23.34
CA GLU A 568 11.20 13.09 -24.63
C GLU A 568 12.20 14.06 -25.30
N TRP A 569 11.93 15.36 -25.24
CA TRP A 569 12.84 16.39 -25.72
C TRP A 569 14.17 16.37 -24.96
N LEU A 570 14.14 16.24 -23.63
CA LEU A 570 15.35 16.17 -22.80
C LEU A 570 16.24 14.99 -23.18
N ILE A 571 15.67 13.80 -23.37
CA ILE A 571 16.42 12.60 -23.79
C ILE A 571 17.05 12.82 -25.17
N ARG A 572 16.29 13.37 -26.12
CA ARG A 572 16.79 13.64 -27.48
C ARG A 572 17.89 14.70 -27.48
N ALA A 573 17.72 15.77 -26.71
CA ALA A 573 18.71 16.81 -26.54
C ALA A 573 19.99 16.24 -25.90
N ALA A 574 19.87 15.42 -24.86
CA ALA A 574 21.00 14.75 -24.21
C ALA A 574 21.76 13.83 -25.19
N ALA A 575 21.05 13.06 -26.03
CA ALA A 575 21.69 12.24 -27.06
C ALA A 575 22.43 13.10 -28.11
N SER A 576 21.86 14.25 -28.51
CA SER A 576 22.50 15.15 -29.48
C SER A 576 23.73 15.87 -28.94
N LEU A 577 23.82 16.04 -27.62
CA LEU A 577 24.94 16.67 -26.91
C LEU A 577 25.99 15.64 -26.44
N SER A 578 25.75 14.35 -26.67
CA SER A 578 26.64 13.28 -26.23
C SER A 578 27.95 13.31 -27.01
N ASN A 579 29.08 13.38 -26.29
CA ASN A 579 30.42 13.29 -26.87
C ASN A 579 30.91 11.82 -26.97
N THR A 580 30.09 10.86 -26.55
CA THR A 580 30.44 9.44 -26.56
C THR A 580 30.19 8.84 -27.94
N PRO A 581 31.15 8.08 -28.51
CA PRO A 581 30.97 7.50 -29.83
C PRO A 581 29.78 6.51 -29.89
N PRO A 582 29.09 6.39 -31.04
CA PRO A 582 28.08 5.36 -31.29
C PRO A 582 28.69 3.94 -31.35
N LEU A 583 27.84 2.92 -31.47
CA LEU A 583 28.28 1.54 -31.68
C LEU A 583 29.19 1.46 -32.93
N PRO A 584 30.39 0.89 -32.83
CA PRO A 584 31.38 0.94 -33.89
C PRO A 584 31.03 -0.06 -35.01
N SER A 585 30.77 0.45 -36.22
CA SER A 585 30.69 -0.23 -37.54
C SER A 585 29.30 -0.63 -38.07
N ASP A 586 29.25 -0.87 -39.40
CA ASP A 586 28.08 -1.36 -40.15
C ASP A 586 27.59 -2.74 -39.67
N GLU A 587 28.41 -3.51 -38.94
CA GLU A 587 28.02 -4.81 -38.40
C GLU A 587 26.87 -4.72 -37.37
N PHE A 588 26.63 -3.52 -36.81
CA PHE A 588 25.54 -3.21 -35.88
C PHE A 588 24.36 -2.50 -36.53
N ALA A 589 24.25 -2.43 -37.87
CA ALA A 589 23.25 -1.61 -38.58
C ALA A 589 21.78 -1.82 -38.15
N ASN A 590 21.44 -2.99 -37.60
CA ASN A 590 20.10 -3.31 -37.06
C ASN A 590 20.10 -3.64 -35.56
N ILE A 591 21.12 -3.20 -34.83
CA ILE A 591 21.32 -3.51 -33.41
C ILE A 591 21.23 -2.22 -32.58
N ILE A 592 20.40 -2.26 -31.55
CA ILE A 592 20.34 -1.26 -30.49
C ILE A 592 20.64 -2.00 -29.18
N ALA A 593 21.28 -1.34 -28.22
CA ALA A 593 21.52 -1.91 -26.90
C ALA A 593 21.17 -0.90 -25.80
N SER A 594 20.75 -1.39 -24.64
CA SER A 594 20.52 -0.59 -23.44
C SER A 594 20.87 -1.35 -22.18
N ASP A 595 21.35 -0.63 -21.16
CA ASP A 595 21.75 -1.20 -19.87
C ASP A 595 21.72 -0.12 -18.77
N ALA A 596 21.79 -0.52 -17.51
CA ALA A 596 21.82 0.36 -16.35
C ALA A 596 22.76 -0.11 -15.25
N SER A 597 23.22 0.85 -14.45
CA SER A 597 24.09 0.60 -13.30
C SER A 597 23.59 1.36 -12.07
N ALA A 598 23.71 0.74 -10.90
CA ALA A 598 23.35 1.36 -9.63
C ALA A 598 24.48 1.18 -8.61
N VAL A 599 24.93 2.30 -8.02
CA VAL A 599 25.96 2.29 -6.98
C VAL A 599 25.41 2.93 -5.70
N ASP A 600 25.62 2.26 -4.57
CA ASP A 600 25.28 2.82 -3.26
C ASP A 600 26.24 3.97 -2.91
N ARG A 601 25.69 5.17 -2.71
CA ARG A 601 26.43 6.30 -2.14
C ARG A 601 26.13 6.40 -0.65
N SER A 602 27.03 5.87 0.16
CA SER A 602 27.03 6.08 1.61
C SER A 602 27.76 7.36 1.97
N TRP A 603 27.05 8.36 2.48
CA TRP A 603 27.67 9.51 3.14
C TRP A 603 27.74 9.25 4.64
N PRO A 604 28.79 9.68 5.37
CA PRO A 604 28.98 9.31 6.78
C PRO A 604 27.87 9.72 7.76
N PHE A 605 26.84 10.45 7.32
CA PHE A 605 25.75 10.95 8.17
C PHE A 605 24.37 10.94 7.49
N CYS A 606 24.21 10.29 6.33
CA CYS A 606 22.94 10.21 5.60
C CYS A 606 22.58 8.75 5.27
N GLU A 607 21.28 8.46 5.18
CA GLU A 607 20.79 7.20 4.60
C GLU A 607 21.43 6.97 3.23
N ALA A 608 21.93 5.75 2.99
CA ALA A 608 22.57 5.38 1.74
C ALA A 608 21.62 5.64 0.56
N SER A 609 22.02 6.48 -0.38
CA SER A 609 21.25 6.80 -1.59
C SER A 609 21.84 6.08 -2.79
N LYS A 610 21.01 5.45 -3.62
CA LYS A 610 21.47 4.84 -4.87
C LYS A 610 21.65 5.90 -5.94
N HIS A 611 22.80 5.90 -6.60
CA HIS A 611 23.00 6.63 -7.84
C HIS A 611 22.80 5.68 -9.00
N VAL A 612 21.74 5.92 -9.79
CA VAL A 612 21.35 5.07 -10.91
C VAL A 612 21.65 5.77 -12.22
N THR A 613 22.38 5.10 -13.09
CA THR A 613 22.75 5.53 -14.45
C THR A 613 22.16 4.54 -15.44
N PHE A 614 21.85 5.02 -16.64
CA PHE A 614 21.42 4.18 -17.74
C PHE A 614 22.03 4.66 -19.04
N ALA A 615 22.24 3.72 -19.96
CA ALA A 615 22.82 3.97 -21.26
C ALA A 615 21.99 3.32 -22.36
N ALA A 616 21.99 3.96 -23.53
CA ALA A 616 21.43 3.40 -24.76
C ALA A 616 22.36 3.73 -25.91
N ALA A 617 22.57 2.78 -26.82
CA ALA A 617 23.44 2.98 -27.98
C ALA A 617 22.90 2.31 -29.23
N SER A 618 23.07 2.99 -30.37
CA SER A 618 22.86 2.51 -31.74
C SER A 618 24.08 2.87 -32.59
N THR A 619 24.05 2.55 -33.88
CA THR A 619 25.07 3.00 -34.85
C THR A 619 25.06 4.51 -35.10
N THR A 620 23.99 5.21 -34.73
CA THR A 620 23.79 6.64 -35.01
C THR A 620 23.79 7.52 -33.77
N SER A 621 23.57 6.95 -32.59
CA SER A 621 23.43 7.72 -31.35
C SER A 621 23.91 6.94 -30.13
N THR A 622 24.49 7.65 -29.16
CA THR A 622 24.79 7.13 -27.82
C THR A 622 24.25 8.09 -26.78
N LEU A 623 23.61 7.54 -25.76
CA LEU A 623 23.08 8.27 -24.62
C LEU A 623 23.64 7.69 -23.32
N LEU A 624 24.09 8.57 -22.43
CA LEU A 624 24.37 8.28 -21.03
C LEU A 624 23.67 9.32 -20.17
N MET A 625 22.81 8.87 -19.25
CA MET A 625 22.09 9.74 -18.32
C MET A 625 22.02 9.12 -16.93
N SER A 626 21.68 9.95 -15.94
CA SER A 626 21.35 9.50 -14.58
C SER A 626 19.89 9.75 -14.24
N ILE A 627 19.37 8.98 -13.29
CA ILE A 627 18.10 9.31 -12.64
C ILE A 627 18.36 10.41 -11.61
N SER A 628 17.45 11.38 -11.54
CA SER A 628 17.52 12.52 -10.62
C SER A 628 17.84 12.09 -9.19
N PRO A 629 18.77 12.76 -8.49
CA PRO A 629 19.10 12.45 -7.10
C PRO A 629 17.95 12.75 -6.12
N LEU A 630 16.90 13.42 -6.58
CA LEU A 630 15.66 13.62 -5.82
C LEU A 630 14.81 12.34 -5.74
N ASP A 631 14.95 11.43 -6.72
CA ASP A 631 14.23 10.17 -6.80
C ASP A 631 15.01 9.04 -6.13
N ARG A 632 15.26 9.17 -4.81
CA ARG A 632 16.11 8.21 -4.06
C ARG A 632 15.55 6.79 -3.98
N CYS A 633 14.25 6.62 -4.23
CA CYS A 633 13.61 5.31 -4.34
C CYS A 633 13.90 4.60 -5.68
N ALA A 634 14.52 5.29 -6.65
CA ALA A 634 14.89 4.67 -7.92
C ALA A 634 15.91 3.53 -7.69
N SER A 635 15.66 2.42 -8.36
CA SER A 635 16.49 1.22 -8.34
C SER A 635 17.13 0.98 -9.71
N SER A 636 18.05 0.01 -9.80
CA SER A 636 18.59 -0.43 -11.09
C SER A 636 17.48 -0.76 -12.09
N LEU A 637 16.39 -1.42 -11.66
CA LEU A 637 15.20 -1.67 -12.49
C LEU A 637 14.65 -0.41 -13.18
N HIS A 638 14.62 0.74 -12.48
CA HIS A 638 14.15 1.98 -13.10
C HIS A 638 15.14 2.45 -14.18
N GLY A 639 16.43 2.28 -13.95
CA GLY A 639 17.48 2.52 -14.94
C GLY A 639 17.32 1.62 -16.17
N GLU A 640 17.11 0.31 -15.96
CA GLU A 640 16.94 -0.66 -17.07
C GLU A 640 15.81 -0.25 -18.00
N ILE A 641 14.65 0.09 -17.43
CA ILE A 641 13.47 0.44 -18.22
C ILE A 641 13.67 1.82 -18.88
N LEU A 642 14.33 2.78 -18.22
CA LEU A 642 14.70 4.06 -18.85
C LEU A 642 15.71 3.89 -19.99
N GLY A 643 16.62 2.92 -19.89
CA GLY A 643 17.49 2.51 -20.99
C GLY A 643 16.67 2.04 -22.20
N LEU A 644 15.71 1.14 -21.98
CA LEU A 644 14.79 0.65 -23.03
C LEU A 644 13.94 1.77 -23.64
N ILE A 645 13.39 2.66 -22.81
CA ILE A 645 12.62 3.85 -23.23
C ILE A 645 13.48 4.74 -24.11
N SER A 646 14.71 5.02 -23.68
CA SER A 646 15.62 5.91 -24.40
C SER A 646 16.01 5.32 -25.76
N ALA A 647 16.38 4.03 -25.79
CA ALA A 647 16.69 3.31 -27.03
C ALA A 647 15.52 3.34 -28.02
N THR A 648 14.30 3.05 -27.54
CA THR A 648 13.07 3.06 -28.35
C THR A 648 12.73 4.46 -28.86
N LEU A 649 12.87 5.48 -28.01
CA LEU A 649 12.60 6.88 -28.36
C LEU A 649 13.57 7.42 -29.41
N LEU A 650 14.85 7.09 -29.29
CA LEU A 650 15.88 7.49 -30.26
C LEU A 650 15.66 6.81 -31.61
N HIS A 651 15.26 5.53 -31.62
CA HIS A 651 14.86 4.83 -32.85
C HIS A 651 13.63 5.46 -33.50
N LEU A 652 12.60 5.78 -32.72
CA LEU A 652 11.38 6.43 -33.21
C LEU A 652 11.68 7.72 -33.98
N HIS A 653 12.71 8.46 -33.58
CA HIS A 653 13.12 9.73 -34.18
C HIS A 653 14.37 9.63 -35.08
N SER A 654 14.83 8.41 -35.38
CA SER A 654 15.98 8.21 -36.26
C SER A 654 15.60 8.58 -37.71
N PRO A 655 16.43 9.37 -38.42
CA PRO A 655 16.19 9.70 -39.83
C PRO A 655 16.35 8.50 -40.77
N GLN A 656 16.97 7.41 -40.31
CA GLN A 656 17.23 6.18 -41.07
C GLN A 656 16.32 5.04 -40.58
N GLN A 657 15.00 5.17 -40.76
CA GLN A 657 14.10 4.06 -40.46
C GLN A 657 14.24 2.98 -41.54
N SER A 658 14.85 1.85 -41.16
CA SER A 658 14.89 0.62 -41.96
C SER A 658 13.47 0.08 -42.16
N SER A 659 13.23 -0.60 -43.29
CA SER A 659 11.99 -1.37 -43.52
C SER A 659 11.86 -2.56 -42.57
N SER A 660 12.97 -3.04 -41.99
CA SER A 660 12.98 -4.10 -40.98
C SER A 660 13.10 -3.53 -39.56
N PRO A 661 12.36 -4.07 -38.57
CA PRO A 661 12.49 -3.66 -37.19
C PRO A 661 13.89 -4.04 -36.66
N PRO A 662 14.62 -3.11 -36.00
CA PRO A 662 15.90 -3.44 -35.37
C PRO A 662 15.69 -4.30 -34.12
N THR A 663 16.73 -4.98 -33.66
CA THR A 663 16.70 -5.72 -32.39
C THR A 663 17.33 -4.89 -31.28
N LEU A 664 16.60 -4.70 -30.19
CA LEU A 664 17.05 -4.01 -28.98
C LEU A 664 17.47 -5.04 -27.93
N PHE A 665 18.78 -5.15 -27.69
CA PHE A 665 19.35 -6.08 -26.71
C PHE A 665 19.46 -5.44 -25.31
N THR A 666 19.08 -6.22 -24.30
CA THR A 666 19.24 -5.91 -22.87
C THR A 666 19.52 -7.21 -22.13
N ASP A 667 20.23 -7.15 -21.01
CA ASP A 667 20.41 -8.28 -20.11
C ASP A 667 19.33 -8.37 -19.01
N HIS A 668 18.38 -7.43 -18.99
CA HIS A 668 17.30 -7.44 -18.01
C HIS A 668 16.15 -8.37 -18.44
N LEU A 669 16.36 -9.69 -18.24
CA LEU A 669 15.43 -10.77 -18.63
C LEU A 669 13.98 -10.55 -18.15
N ASN A 670 13.79 -9.94 -16.98
CA ASN A 670 12.45 -9.68 -16.45
C ASN A 670 11.68 -8.66 -17.29
N SER A 671 12.35 -7.61 -17.80
CA SER A 671 11.73 -6.63 -18.71
C SER A 671 11.33 -7.28 -20.02
N VAL A 672 12.22 -8.11 -20.60
CA VAL A 672 11.95 -8.82 -21.86
C VAL A 672 10.69 -9.69 -21.72
N ARG A 673 10.63 -10.54 -20.67
CA ARG A 673 9.46 -11.37 -20.39
C ARG A 673 8.19 -10.55 -20.16
N PHE A 674 8.30 -9.41 -19.46
CA PHE A 674 7.15 -8.56 -19.19
C PHE A 674 6.61 -7.91 -20.47
N VAL A 675 7.50 -7.44 -21.35
CA VAL A 675 7.13 -6.88 -22.65
C VAL A 675 6.54 -7.97 -23.55
N ASP A 676 7.17 -9.14 -23.66
CA ASP A 676 6.68 -10.26 -24.47
C ASP A 676 5.28 -10.68 -24.04
N ASN A 677 5.03 -10.81 -22.73
CA ASN A 677 3.70 -11.12 -22.20
C ASN A 677 2.68 -10.04 -22.57
N HIS A 678 3.05 -8.75 -22.50
CA HIS A 678 2.16 -7.66 -22.87
C HIS A 678 1.84 -7.64 -24.38
N LEU A 679 2.81 -7.98 -25.24
CA LEU A 679 2.63 -7.99 -26.69
C LEU A 679 1.90 -9.24 -27.21
N THR A 680 2.03 -10.37 -26.51
CA THR A 680 1.42 -11.66 -26.91
C THR A 680 0.00 -11.86 -26.38
N LEU A 681 -0.35 -11.23 -25.25
CA LEU A 681 -1.69 -11.32 -24.68
C LEU A 681 -2.62 -10.26 -25.30
N PRO A 682 -3.91 -10.59 -25.56
CA PRO A 682 -4.87 -9.59 -26.01
C PRO A 682 -4.99 -8.44 -25.00
N SER A 683 -5.01 -7.19 -25.48
CA SER A 683 -4.99 -5.98 -24.64
C SER A 683 -6.12 -5.90 -23.60
N ASP A 684 -7.23 -6.59 -23.82
CA ASP A 684 -8.35 -6.64 -22.86
C ASP A 684 -8.12 -7.57 -21.66
N HIS A 685 -7.12 -8.47 -21.72
CA HIS A 685 -6.87 -9.48 -20.68
C HIS A 685 -5.67 -9.18 -19.77
N TYR A 686 -4.69 -8.38 -20.23
CA TYR A 686 -3.51 -8.08 -19.44
C TYR A 686 -3.60 -6.70 -18.76
N LYS A 687 -4.12 -6.68 -17.53
CA LYS A 687 -3.92 -5.55 -16.61
C LYS A 687 -2.88 -5.96 -15.57
N PRO A 688 -1.64 -5.46 -15.65
CA PRO A 688 -0.66 -5.74 -14.62
C PRO A 688 -1.20 -5.27 -13.26
N PRO A 689 -0.94 -6.00 -12.17
CA PRO A 689 -1.34 -5.58 -10.83
C PRO A 689 -0.88 -4.14 -10.58
N SER A 690 -1.70 -3.33 -9.91
CA SER A 690 -1.41 -1.91 -9.61
C SER A 690 -0.12 -1.66 -8.80
N PHE A 691 0.52 -2.73 -8.31
CA PHE A 691 1.76 -2.69 -7.53
C PHE A 691 2.97 -3.26 -8.27
N THR A 692 2.87 -3.40 -9.60
CA THR A 692 3.99 -3.82 -10.45
C THR A 692 5.11 -2.77 -10.33
N PRO A 693 6.33 -3.16 -9.94
CA PRO A 693 7.43 -2.20 -9.83
C PRO A 693 7.70 -1.49 -11.15
N ALA A 694 7.89 -0.17 -11.09
CA ALA A 694 8.17 0.70 -12.24
C ALA A 694 7.12 0.63 -13.36
N LEU A 695 5.85 0.36 -13.01
CA LEU A 695 4.74 0.29 -13.98
C LEU A 695 4.57 1.60 -14.77
N SER A 696 4.87 2.75 -14.16
CA SER A 696 4.83 4.05 -14.84
C SER A 696 5.80 4.09 -16.04
N LEU A 697 7.00 3.53 -15.89
CA LEU A 697 8.00 3.44 -16.94
C LEU A 697 7.59 2.44 -18.03
N TYR A 698 7.08 1.27 -17.65
CA TYR A 698 6.55 0.33 -18.65
C TYR A 698 5.40 0.92 -19.46
N THR A 699 4.51 1.68 -18.83
CA THR A 699 3.41 2.36 -19.53
C THR A 699 3.95 3.35 -20.57
N TRP A 700 5.03 4.05 -20.27
CA TRP A 700 5.69 4.95 -21.23
C TRP A 700 6.38 4.16 -22.36
N LEU A 701 7.05 3.06 -22.04
CA LEU A 701 7.65 2.17 -23.04
C LEU A 701 6.59 1.62 -24.00
N PHE A 702 5.45 1.15 -23.50
CA PHE A 702 4.37 0.63 -24.34
C PHE A 702 3.75 1.71 -25.23
N ASP A 703 3.58 2.94 -24.74
CA ASP A 703 3.16 4.07 -25.57
C ASP A 703 4.16 4.36 -26.71
N LEU A 704 5.47 4.30 -26.44
CA LEU A 704 6.50 4.49 -27.47
C LEU A 704 6.49 3.37 -28.51
N LEU A 705 6.37 2.11 -28.07
CA LEU A 705 6.27 0.97 -28.97
C LEU A 705 5.02 1.05 -29.85
N ALA A 706 3.88 1.45 -29.29
CA ALA A 706 2.63 1.63 -30.03
C ALA A 706 2.67 2.80 -31.03
N ARG A 707 3.42 3.87 -30.73
CA ARG A 707 3.64 5.00 -31.64
C ARG A 707 4.67 4.72 -32.74
N SER A 708 5.48 3.67 -32.60
CA SER A 708 6.55 3.37 -33.55
C SER A 708 6.01 2.66 -34.79
N PRO A 709 6.30 3.15 -36.01
CA PRO A 709 5.94 2.46 -37.24
C PRO A 709 6.64 1.10 -37.39
N THR A 710 7.89 1.01 -36.91
CA THR A 710 8.72 -0.19 -36.91
C THR A 710 9.33 -0.39 -35.50
N PRO A 711 8.53 -0.84 -34.52
CA PRO A 711 8.99 -0.95 -33.14
C PRO A 711 10.17 -1.92 -33.03
N PRO A 712 11.20 -1.63 -32.21
CA PRO A 712 12.32 -2.53 -32.02
C PRO A 712 11.85 -3.83 -31.36
N ILE A 713 12.42 -4.96 -31.79
CA ILE A 713 12.20 -6.27 -31.15
C ILE A 713 13.11 -6.33 -29.92
N ILE A 714 12.52 -6.29 -28.73
CA ILE A 714 13.27 -6.37 -27.47
C ILE A 714 13.71 -7.82 -27.26
N SER A 715 15.01 -8.05 -27.03
CA SER A 715 15.58 -9.39 -26.89
C SER A 715 16.60 -9.47 -25.77
N TYR A 716 16.59 -10.61 -25.08
CA TYR A 716 17.51 -10.88 -23.98
C TYR A 716 18.89 -11.30 -24.49
N THR A 717 19.95 -10.71 -23.92
CA THR A 717 21.32 -11.19 -24.05
C THR A 717 21.96 -11.33 -22.66
N PRO A 718 22.62 -12.44 -22.31
CA PRO A 718 23.17 -12.59 -20.96
C PRO A 718 24.32 -11.63 -20.64
N ALA A 719 24.27 -11.06 -19.43
CA ALA A 719 25.33 -10.23 -18.84
C ALA A 719 26.63 -11.01 -18.58
N HIS A 720 27.75 -10.29 -18.51
CA HIS A 720 29.06 -10.80 -18.07
C HIS A 720 29.51 -12.13 -18.70
N THR A 721 29.17 -12.34 -19.96
CA THR A 721 29.64 -13.51 -20.71
C THR A 721 30.97 -13.21 -21.38
N SER A 722 31.82 -14.23 -21.55
CA SER A 722 33.01 -14.14 -22.43
C SER A 722 32.65 -14.27 -23.92
N SER A 723 31.37 -14.11 -24.26
CA SER A 723 30.86 -14.26 -25.62
C SER A 723 31.28 -13.06 -26.47
N THR A 724 31.78 -13.33 -27.68
CA THR A 724 32.16 -12.30 -28.66
C THR A 724 31.08 -12.07 -29.73
N SER A 725 29.90 -12.67 -29.56
CA SER A 725 28.75 -12.44 -30.44
C SER A 725 28.37 -10.96 -30.52
N LEU A 726 27.76 -10.53 -31.64
CA LEU A 726 27.34 -9.14 -31.81
C LEU A 726 26.42 -8.65 -30.67
N PRO A 727 25.40 -9.40 -30.21
CA PRO A 727 24.58 -9.01 -29.05
C PRO A 727 25.40 -8.82 -27.78
N ALA A 728 26.34 -9.74 -27.49
CA ALA A 728 27.18 -9.67 -26.31
C ALA A 728 28.16 -8.48 -26.36
N ARG A 729 28.70 -8.14 -27.54
CA ARG A 729 29.55 -6.95 -27.75
C ARG A 729 28.77 -5.66 -27.57
N ALA A 730 27.54 -5.59 -28.08
CA ALA A 730 26.66 -4.43 -27.93
C ALA A 730 26.26 -4.22 -26.46
N ASN A 731 25.88 -5.29 -25.74
CA ASN A 731 25.59 -5.22 -24.30
C ASN A 731 26.82 -4.80 -23.49
N SER A 732 27.98 -5.42 -23.76
CA SER A 732 29.24 -5.06 -23.08
C SER A 732 29.68 -3.60 -23.32
N PHE A 733 29.19 -2.98 -24.40
CA PHE A 733 29.43 -1.57 -24.67
C PHE A 733 28.58 -0.68 -23.75
N VAL A 734 27.27 -0.90 -23.70
CA VAL A 734 26.36 -0.12 -22.85
C VAL A 734 26.56 -0.38 -21.35
N ASP A 735 26.89 -1.61 -20.94
CA ASP A 735 27.28 -1.97 -19.56
C ASP A 735 28.46 -1.12 -19.09
N ARG A 736 29.54 -1.08 -19.89
CA ARG A 736 30.72 -0.28 -19.59
C ARG A 736 30.42 1.21 -19.55
N LEU A 737 29.50 1.71 -20.38
CA LEU A 737 29.09 3.11 -20.34
C LEU A 737 28.34 3.42 -19.04
N ALA A 738 27.33 2.62 -18.71
CA ALA A 738 26.50 2.83 -17.53
C ALA A 738 27.29 2.67 -16.22
N SER A 739 28.22 1.71 -16.15
CA SER A 739 29.05 1.41 -14.98
C SER A 739 30.38 2.18 -14.90
N SER A 740 30.69 3.02 -15.89
CA SER A 740 31.97 3.74 -15.95
C SER A 740 32.20 4.64 -14.72
N PRO A 741 33.47 4.87 -14.32
CA PRO A 741 33.79 5.84 -13.26
C PRO A 741 33.26 7.24 -13.57
N ASP A 742 33.23 7.64 -14.85
CA ASP A 742 32.70 8.91 -15.30
C ASP A 742 31.18 8.98 -15.12
N ALA A 743 30.45 7.90 -15.44
CA ALA A 743 29.00 7.82 -15.21
C ALA A 743 28.63 8.00 -13.73
N HIS A 744 29.48 7.55 -12.80
CA HIS A 744 29.27 7.68 -11.36
C HIS A 744 30.06 8.82 -10.71
N SER A 745 30.70 9.70 -11.51
CA SER A 745 31.50 10.81 -11.01
C SER A 745 30.66 11.83 -10.23
N LEU A 746 31.20 12.31 -9.10
CA LEU A 746 30.59 13.39 -8.32
C LEU A 746 30.98 14.78 -8.86
N GLN A 747 32.10 14.89 -9.56
CA GLN A 747 32.61 16.17 -10.06
C GLN A 747 31.93 16.55 -11.37
N ASN A 748 31.69 15.56 -12.25
CA ASN A 748 31.05 15.74 -13.55
C ASN A 748 29.92 14.68 -13.72
N PRO A 749 28.78 14.83 -13.01
CA PRO A 749 27.68 13.87 -13.15
C PRO A 749 27.05 13.99 -14.56
N PRO A 750 26.57 12.87 -15.14
CA PRO A 750 25.83 12.92 -16.40
C PRO A 750 24.51 13.67 -16.23
N LEU A 751 23.93 14.14 -17.35
CA LEU A 751 22.61 14.80 -17.35
C LEU A 751 21.58 13.90 -16.65
N ALA A 752 20.77 14.53 -15.78
CA ALA A 752 19.79 13.82 -14.97
C ALA A 752 18.37 13.99 -15.52
N ILE A 753 17.58 12.91 -15.49
CA ILE A 753 16.15 12.94 -15.77
C ILE A 753 15.37 12.54 -14.51
N SER A 754 14.28 13.24 -14.21
CA SER A 754 13.39 12.85 -13.10
C SER A 754 12.46 11.71 -13.53
N LEU A 755 12.02 10.88 -12.60
CA LEU A 755 11.03 9.84 -12.90
C LEU A 755 9.75 10.49 -13.47
N PRO A 756 9.13 9.88 -14.50
CA PRO A 756 8.02 10.48 -15.19
C PRO A 756 6.81 10.55 -14.27
N THR A 757 6.24 11.74 -14.14
CA THR A 757 5.02 11.94 -13.37
C THR A 757 3.75 11.82 -14.23
N PHE A 758 3.90 11.71 -15.55
CA PHE A 758 2.80 11.70 -16.52
C PHE A 758 2.20 10.32 -16.77
N THR A 759 2.91 9.24 -16.44
CA THR A 759 2.42 7.85 -16.47
C THR A 759 2.19 7.27 -15.07
N LEU A 760 2.38 8.07 -14.02
CA LEU A 760 1.99 7.66 -12.66
C LEU A 760 0.47 7.48 -12.56
N PRO A 761 0.01 6.64 -11.60
CA PRO A 761 -1.39 6.63 -11.18
C PRO A 761 -1.86 8.04 -10.77
N ASP A 762 -3.17 8.29 -10.82
CA ASP A 762 -3.75 9.60 -10.49
C ASP A 762 -3.34 10.06 -9.08
N TYR A 763 -3.22 9.14 -8.13
CA TYR A 763 -2.73 9.42 -6.78
C TYR A 763 -1.50 8.58 -6.45
N SER A 764 -0.39 9.22 -6.07
CA SER A 764 0.86 8.53 -5.76
C SER A 764 1.44 8.96 -4.42
N LEU A 765 2.03 8.01 -3.70
CA LEU A 765 2.75 8.29 -2.47
C LEU A 765 4.05 9.03 -2.79
N HIS A 766 4.33 10.07 -2.03
CA HIS A 766 5.49 10.94 -2.20
C HIS A 766 6.14 11.23 -0.84
N SER A 767 7.47 11.13 -0.81
CA SER A 767 8.28 11.59 0.31
C SER A 767 9.12 12.80 -0.13
N PRO A 768 9.11 13.91 0.63
CA PRO A 768 9.99 15.06 0.35
C PRO A 768 11.49 14.68 0.25
N THR A 769 11.88 13.60 0.93
CA THR A 769 13.28 13.15 0.98
C THR A 769 13.61 12.06 -0.03
N HIS A 770 12.61 11.30 -0.51
CA HIS A 770 12.84 10.11 -1.36
C HIS A 770 12.17 10.17 -2.74
N GLY A 771 11.35 11.18 -3.03
CA GLY A 771 10.59 11.29 -4.27
C GLY A 771 9.32 10.44 -4.27
N TYR A 772 8.88 10.00 -5.45
CA TYR A 772 7.71 9.14 -5.61
C TYR A 772 7.99 7.68 -5.26
N ILE A 773 7.04 7.03 -4.61
CA ILE A 773 7.14 5.63 -4.15
C ILE A 773 6.06 4.81 -4.89
N GLU A 774 6.47 4.13 -5.96
CA GLU A 774 5.56 3.36 -6.82
C GLU A 774 5.34 1.92 -6.34
N SER A 775 6.30 1.34 -5.62
CA SER A 775 6.25 -0.07 -5.22
C SER A 775 6.88 -0.32 -3.86
N GLY A 776 6.63 -1.50 -3.30
CA GLY A 776 7.17 -1.88 -1.98
C GLY A 776 6.63 -1.04 -0.82
N LEU A 777 5.42 -0.47 -0.94
CA LEU A 777 4.85 0.44 0.07
C LEU A 777 4.90 -0.11 1.50
N PRO A 778 4.49 -1.36 1.79
CA PRO A 778 4.57 -1.89 3.16
C PRO A 778 5.99 -1.93 3.73
N ALA A 779 6.98 -2.29 2.89
CA ALA A 779 8.38 -2.31 3.29
C ALA A 779 8.93 -0.90 3.52
N PHE A 780 8.58 0.04 2.63
CA PHE A 780 8.97 1.44 2.78
C PHE A 780 8.38 2.07 4.04
N LEU A 781 7.07 1.91 4.27
CA LEU A 781 6.38 2.43 5.46
C LEU A 781 6.94 1.81 6.75
N SER A 782 7.18 0.50 6.78
CA SER A 782 7.78 -0.18 7.92
C SER A 782 9.21 0.31 8.21
N SER A 783 10.01 0.54 7.17
CA SER A 783 11.35 1.11 7.30
C SER A 783 11.31 2.53 7.89
N ARG A 784 10.43 3.39 7.37
CA ARG A 784 10.26 4.76 7.87
C ARG A 784 9.72 4.81 9.31
N ALA A 785 8.74 3.97 9.64
CA ALA A 785 8.23 3.84 11.01
C ALA A 785 9.33 3.37 11.96
N THR A 786 10.16 2.43 11.53
CA THR A 786 11.31 1.97 12.33
C THR A 786 12.33 3.08 12.54
N ALA A 787 12.68 3.83 11.49
CA ALA A 787 13.62 4.95 11.60
C ALA A 787 13.11 6.04 12.56
N LEU A 788 11.80 6.30 12.55
CA LEU A 788 11.15 7.21 13.49
C LEU A 788 11.16 6.66 14.93
N LEU A 789 10.81 5.39 15.13
CA LEU A 789 10.88 4.75 16.45
C LEU A 789 12.31 4.76 17.03
N ALA A 790 13.32 4.59 16.18
CA ALA A 790 14.72 4.64 16.60
C ALA A 790 15.20 6.04 16.99
N SER A 791 14.56 7.10 16.48
CA SER A 791 14.91 8.49 16.82
C SER A 791 14.21 9.00 18.08
N ARG A 792 13.14 8.33 18.54
CA ARG A 792 12.34 8.69 19.71
C ARG A 792 13.11 8.53 21.03
N PRO A 793 13.26 9.60 21.84
CA PRO A 793 14.00 9.54 23.11
C PRO A 793 13.23 8.82 24.23
N ASP A 794 11.90 8.83 24.16
CA ASP A 794 10.97 8.23 25.13
C ASP A 794 10.96 6.69 25.10
N ILE A 795 11.34 6.08 23.98
CA ILE A 795 11.40 4.62 23.81
C ILE A 795 12.73 4.04 24.34
N ARG A 796 13.59 4.86 24.96
CA ARG A 796 14.90 4.44 25.49
C ARG A 796 14.89 4.08 26.98
N PRO A 797 14.83 2.77 27.32
CA PRO A 797 15.51 2.29 28.53
C PRO A 797 16.94 1.82 28.25
N ASN A 798 17.25 1.40 27.01
CA ASN A 798 18.54 0.78 26.66
C ASN A 798 18.97 0.91 25.18
N LEU A 799 18.35 1.81 24.42
CA LEU A 799 18.91 2.30 23.14
C LEU A 799 20.05 3.32 23.38
N SER A 800 20.64 3.34 24.58
CA SER A 800 21.82 4.13 24.96
C SER A 800 23.11 3.63 24.30
N LEU A 801 23.08 2.43 23.71
CA LEU A 801 24.12 2.02 22.78
C LEU A 801 23.99 2.90 21.53
N PHE A 802 24.93 3.82 21.35
CA PHE A 802 25.13 4.49 20.08
C PHE A 802 25.47 3.41 19.04
N ARG A 803 24.47 2.94 18.29
CA ARG A 803 24.61 1.83 17.32
C ARG A 803 25.79 2.07 16.37
N ALA A 804 26.02 3.33 16.00
CA ALA A 804 27.14 3.79 15.18
C ALA A 804 28.54 3.45 15.74
N LEU A 805 28.67 3.19 17.05
CA LEU A 805 29.93 2.80 17.66
C LEU A 805 30.21 1.30 17.56
N TYR A 806 29.21 0.47 17.26
CA TYR A 806 29.31 -0.99 17.22
C TYR A 806 29.24 -1.51 15.78
N ASP A 807 29.57 -2.79 15.58
CA ASP A 807 29.50 -3.41 14.25
C ASP A 807 28.09 -3.37 13.64
N ALA A 808 27.97 -2.89 12.40
CA ALA A 808 26.69 -2.64 11.75
C ALA A 808 26.07 -3.88 11.05
N HIS A 809 26.76 -5.03 11.00
CA HIS A 809 26.25 -6.22 10.30
C HIS A 809 24.99 -6.75 10.97
N ALA A 810 24.10 -7.31 10.15
CA ALA A 810 22.89 -7.95 10.63
C ALA A 810 23.23 -9.24 11.40
N PRO A 811 22.57 -9.50 12.55
CA PRO A 811 22.77 -10.74 13.29
C PRO A 811 22.27 -11.95 12.48
N PRO A 812 22.80 -13.16 12.72
CA PRO A 812 22.31 -14.38 12.08
C PRO A 812 20.83 -14.61 12.45
N LEU A 813 19.98 -14.88 11.46
CA LEU A 813 18.52 -14.99 11.65
C LEU A 813 18.09 -16.26 12.39
N HIS A 814 18.79 -17.38 12.16
CA HIS A 814 18.37 -18.71 12.61
C HIS A 814 18.08 -18.80 14.14
N PRO A 815 18.95 -18.28 15.05
CA PRO A 815 18.72 -18.33 16.49
C PRO A 815 17.45 -17.60 16.96
N TYR A 816 16.94 -16.65 16.19
CA TYR A 816 15.79 -15.83 16.55
C TYR A 816 14.49 -16.27 15.89
N THR A 817 14.59 -16.89 14.71
CA THR A 817 13.42 -17.19 13.87
C THR A 817 13.11 -18.67 13.75
N ARG A 818 14.10 -19.56 13.95
CA ARG A 818 13.98 -21.00 13.63
C ARG A 818 14.43 -21.96 14.73
N ALA A 819 15.11 -21.46 15.76
CA ALA A 819 15.64 -22.34 16.81
C ALA A 819 14.52 -22.97 17.63
N SER A 820 14.60 -24.29 17.85
CA SER A 820 13.66 -25.05 18.69
C SER A 820 13.67 -24.64 20.17
N SER A 821 14.72 -23.94 20.61
CA SER A 821 14.81 -23.31 21.93
C SER A 821 15.09 -21.81 21.77
N ALA A 822 14.14 -20.98 22.20
CA ALA A 822 14.23 -19.53 22.14
C ALA A 822 14.95 -18.91 23.35
N TYR A 823 15.55 -19.71 24.24
CA TYR A 823 16.08 -19.19 25.52
C TYR A 823 17.18 -18.14 25.33
N SER A 824 18.08 -18.31 24.36
CA SER A 824 19.10 -17.30 24.07
C SER A 824 18.51 -15.97 23.58
N ALA A 825 17.47 -16.03 22.75
CA ALA A 825 16.74 -14.85 22.30
C ALA A 825 16.00 -14.18 23.48
N ALA A 826 15.38 -14.96 24.36
CA ALA A 826 14.71 -14.45 25.55
C ALA A 826 15.69 -13.71 26.48
N VAL A 827 16.83 -14.33 26.83
CA VAL A 827 17.86 -13.68 27.66
C VAL A 827 18.31 -12.34 27.06
N GLN A 828 18.44 -12.28 25.74
CA GLN A 828 18.76 -11.04 25.05
C GLN A 828 17.64 -10.00 25.07
N LEU A 829 16.38 -10.41 24.95
CA LEU A 829 15.24 -9.51 25.01
C LEU A 829 15.17 -8.83 26.38
N TYR A 830 15.36 -9.61 27.45
CA TYR A 830 15.39 -9.08 28.82
C TYR A 830 16.67 -8.29 29.12
N SER A 831 17.82 -8.68 28.57
CA SER A 831 19.06 -7.92 28.76
C SER A 831 19.00 -6.56 28.06
N ARG A 832 18.53 -6.53 26.81
CA ARG A 832 18.33 -5.30 26.03
C ARG A 832 17.23 -4.41 26.61
N SER A 833 16.28 -4.93 27.37
CA SER A 833 15.28 -4.10 28.04
C SER A 833 15.70 -3.62 29.45
N SER A 834 16.88 -4.01 29.95
CA SER A 834 17.29 -3.81 31.36
C SER A 834 16.30 -4.45 32.35
N GLN A 835 15.74 -5.61 31.98
CA GLN A 835 14.72 -6.33 32.75
C GLN A 835 15.20 -7.73 33.18
N LEU A 836 16.50 -7.99 33.10
CA LEU A 836 17.04 -9.19 33.70
C LEU A 836 16.91 -9.14 35.21
N ASP A 837 16.59 -10.29 35.77
CA ASP A 837 16.31 -10.48 37.18
C ASP A 837 17.58 -10.61 38.02
N THR A 838 18.39 -9.55 38.05
CA THR A 838 19.60 -9.46 38.88
C THR A 838 19.28 -8.84 40.24
N ALA A 839 20.15 -9.05 41.24
CA ALA A 839 20.01 -8.50 42.57
C ALA A 839 19.87 -6.97 42.54
N PHE A 840 20.66 -6.30 41.69
CA PHE A 840 20.57 -4.85 41.52
C PHE A 840 19.20 -4.42 40.99
N THR A 841 18.68 -5.10 39.97
CA THR A 841 17.35 -4.77 39.40
C THR A 841 16.23 -5.01 40.41
N ARG A 842 16.29 -6.10 41.20
CA ARG A 842 15.33 -6.35 42.30
C ARG A 842 15.43 -5.31 43.40
N TYR A 843 16.64 -5.05 43.90
CA TYR A 843 16.90 -4.02 44.91
C TYR A 843 16.36 -2.65 44.47
N SER A 844 16.68 -2.24 43.24
CA SER A 844 16.24 -0.95 42.70
C SER A 844 14.71 -0.82 42.57
N ARG A 845 13.97 -1.93 42.47
CA ARG A 845 12.50 -1.91 42.27
C ARG A 845 11.71 -2.13 43.54
N TYR A 846 12.17 -3.06 44.37
CA TYR A 846 11.42 -3.54 45.52
C TYR A 846 12.15 -3.31 46.85
N GLY A 847 13.47 -3.10 46.82
CA GLY A 847 14.29 -2.99 48.04
C GLY A 847 14.31 -4.25 48.90
N ASP A 848 13.84 -5.39 48.37
CA ASP A 848 13.58 -6.63 49.09
C ASP A 848 14.80 -7.56 49.18
N CYS A 849 15.84 -7.29 48.39
CA CYS A 849 17.10 -8.02 48.42
C CYS A 849 18.30 -7.07 48.40
N SER A 850 19.46 -7.54 48.84
CA SER A 850 20.69 -6.77 48.72
C SER A 850 21.12 -6.60 47.25
N PRO A 851 21.72 -5.47 46.83
CA PRO A 851 22.20 -5.28 45.45
C PRO A 851 23.48 -6.07 45.12
N TRP A 852 24.08 -6.75 46.10
CA TRP A 852 25.34 -7.47 45.94
C TRP A 852 25.20 -8.78 45.16
N CYS A 853 26.30 -9.23 44.56
CA CYS A 853 26.36 -10.46 43.79
C CYS A 853 26.02 -11.70 44.62
N HIS A 854 24.99 -12.44 44.20
CA HIS A 854 24.59 -13.71 44.79
C HIS A 854 25.69 -14.76 44.70
N ALA A 855 26.66 -14.64 43.79
CA ALA A 855 27.79 -15.55 43.75
C ALA A 855 28.83 -15.31 44.87
N GLY A 856 28.63 -14.30 45.73
CA GLY A 856 29.54 -13.95 46.83
C GLY A 856 30.65 -12.98 46.44
N CYS A 857 30.48 -12.23 45.34
CA CYS A 857 31.45 -11.21 44.93
C CYS A 857 31.21 -9.89 45.67
N ALA A 858 32.29 -9.17 45.99
CA ALA A 858 32.23 -7.80 46.51
C ALA A 858 31.93 -6.78 45.39
N ALA A 859 30.84 -6.97 44.66
CA ALA A 859 30.40 -6.12 43.55
C ALA A 859 28.87 -6.11 43.43
N VAL A 860 28.34 -5.01 42.90
CA VAL A 860 26.91 -4.87 42.60
C VAL A 860 26.53 -5.82 41.45
N GLU A 861 25.44 -6.57 41.63
CA GLU A 861 24.98 -7.56 40.67
C GLU A 861 24.24 -6.93 39.49
N THR A 862 24.99 -6.28 38.61
CA THR A 862 24.47 -5.82 37.32
C THR A 862 24.57 -6.93 36.28
N ALA A 863 23.84 -6.79 35.16
CA ALA A 863 23.98 -7.71 34.02
C ALA A 863 25.44 -7.75 33.50
N HIS A 864 26.12 -6.59 33.44
CA HIS A 864 27.54 -6.53 33.08
C HIS A 864 28.42 -7.33 34.05
N HIS A 865 28.20 -7.19 35.36
CA HIS A 865 28.92 -8.00 36.34
C HIS A 865 28.70 -9.50 36.11
N VAL A 866 27.45 -9.95 35.99
CA VAL A 866 27.12 -11.38 35.81
C VAL A 866 27.76 -11.95 34.55
N PHE A 867 27.66 -11.26 33.41
CA PHE A 867 28.14 -11.78 32.13
C PHE A 867 29.63 -11.60 31.89
N VAL A 868 30.23 -10.50 32.35
CA VAL A 868 31.60 -10.10 31.97
C VAL A 868 32.60 -10.29 33.11
N VAL A 869 32.26 -9.85 34.32
CA VAL A 869 33.25 -9.70 35.42
C VAL A 869 33.23 -10.85 36.42
N CYS A 870 32.05 -11.43 36.70
CA CYS A 870 31.85 -12.33 37.84
C CYS A 870 32.75 -13.59 37.73
N PRO A 871 33.66 -13.83 38.70
CA PRO A 871 34.58 -14.98 38.65
C PRO A 871 33.87 -16.34 38.65
N ALA A 872 32.67 -16.41 39.24
CA ALA A 872 31.89 -17.63 39.33
C ALA A 872 31.47 -18.21 37.97
N PHE A 873 31.50 -17.38 36.92
CA PHE A 873 31.16 -17.75 35.54
C PHE A 873 32.37 -17.74 34.60
N ASP A 874 33.59 -17.54 35.11
CA ASP A 874 34.79 -17.39 34.29
C ASP A 874 35.08 -18.62 33.43
N ARG A 875 34.89 -19.81 34.00
CA ARG A 875 35.02 -21.08 33.27
C ARG A 875 34.20 -21.13 31.98
N PHE A 876 33.01 -20.50 31.95
CA PHE A 876 32.17 -20.47 30.76
C PHE A 876 32.71 -19.51 29.71
N ARG A 877 33.18 -18.32 30.13
CA ARG A 877 33.83 -17.35 29.25
C ARG A 877 35.09 -17.95 28.62
N GLN A 878 35.97 -18.56 29.44
CA GLN A 878 37.20 -19.19 28.95
C GLN A 878 36.93 -20.35 27.98
N SER A 879 35.91 -21.17 28.25
CA SER A 879 35.51 -22.23 27.32
C SER A 879 35.02 -21.67 25.98
N ALA A 880 34.09 -20.71 26.02
CA ALA A 880 33.56 -20.10 24.80
C ALA A 880 34.62 -19.31 24.02
N LEU A 881 35.57 -18.69 24.73
CA LEU A 881 36.70 -17.97 24.12
C LEU A 881 37.59 -18.92 23.31
N ARG A 882 37.94 -20.09 23.87
CA ARG A 882 38.71 -21.10 23.14
C ARG A 882 38.00 -21.58 21.89
N ASP A 883 36.70 -21.85 22.00
CA ASP A 883 35.90 -22.29 20.85
C ASP A 883 35.85 -21.20 19.75
N VAL A 884 35.57 -19.95 20.11
CA VAL A 884 35.45 -18.88 19.11
C VAL A 884 36.80 -18.51 18.49
N ILE A 885 37.90 -18.62 19.22
CA ILE A 885 39.27 -18.46 18.68
C ILE A 885 39.56 -19.56 17.67
N ARG A 886 39.29 -20.83 17.99
CA ARG A 886 39.47 -21.96 17.06
C ARG A 886 38.67 -21.72 15.78
N ASP A 887 37.37 -21.48 15.92
CA ASP A 887 36.46 -21.33 14.77
C ASP A 887 36.84 -20.11 13.90
N THR A 888 37.29 -19.01 14.51
CA THR A 888 37.76 -17.82 13.79
C THR A 888 39.07 -18.11 13.06
N SER A 889 40.01 -18.80 13.71
CA SER A 889 41.30 -19.19 13.11
C SER A 889 41.07 -20.07 11.88
N GLU A 890 40.21 -21.08 11.97
CA GLU A 890 39.88 -21.97 10.85
C GLU A 890 39.28 -21.22 9.65
N GLN A 891 38.39 -20.25 9.91
CA GLN A 891 37.81 -19.39 8.87
C GLN A 891 38.87 -18.54 8.16
N LEU A 892 39.79 -17.94 8.92
CA LEU A 892 40.87 -17.11 8.39
C LEU A 892 41.88 -17.94 7.57
N THR A 893 42.29 -19.12 8.08
CA THR A 893 43.17 -20.05 7.37
C THR A 893 42.53 -20.50 6.05
N THR A 894 41.25 -20.86 6.06
CA THR A 894 40.51 -21.28 4.86
C THR A 894 40.44 -20.17 3.82
N ALA A 895 40.32 -18.91 4.26
CA ALA A 895 40.26 -17.75 3.37
C ALA A 895 41.63 -17.25 2.89
N LYS A 896 42.73 -17.89 3.30
CA LYS A 896 44.13 -17.52 2.94
C LYS A 896 44.44 -16.04 3.22
N THR A 897 44.02 -15.53 4.37
CA THR A 897 44.26 -14.14 4.78
C THR A 897 45.72 -13.84 5.07
N THR A 898 46.10 -12.56 5.03
CA THR A 898 47.47 -12.13 5.38
C THR A 898 47.75 -12.38 6.87
N PRO A 899 49.01 -12.66 7.26
CA PRO A 899 49.37 -12.88 8.67
C PRO A 899 48.95 -11.73 9.59
N THR A 900 49.13 -10.48 9.14
CA THR A 900 48.74 -9.28 9.89
C THR A 900 47.23 -9.20 10.12
N LEU A 901 46.41 -9.51 9.12
CA LEU A 901 44.95 -9.54 9.27
C LEU A 901 44.55 -10.62 10.27
N THR A 902 45.15 -11.81 10.16
CA THR A 902 44.90 -12.94 11.07
C THR A 902 45.23 -12.59 12.51
N GLU A 903 46.41 -12.02 12.77
CA GLU A 903 46.85 -11.63 14.11
C GLU A 903 45.91 -10.61 14.76
N VAL A 904 45.54 -9.55 14.01
CA VAL A 904 44.66 -8.50 14.53
C VAL A 904 43.26 -9.04 14.84
N VAL A 905 42.68 -9.86 13.95
CA VAL A 905 41.36 -10.46 14.17
C VAL A 905 41.38 -11.40 15.39
N LEU A 906 42.41 -12.22 15.56
CA LEU A 906 42.54 -13.11 16.72
C LEU A 906 42.79 -12.34 18.03
N ARG A 907 43.51 -11.22 17.98
CA ARG A 907 43.65 -10.31 19.14
C ARG A 907 42.31 -9.73 19.56
N VAL A 908 41.50 -9.25 18.61
CA VAL A 908 40.14 -8.76 18.88
C VAL A 908 39.27 -9.89 19.45
N THR A 909 39.37 -11.09 18.87
CA THR A 909 38.64 -12.28 19.32
C THR A 909 38.97 -12.62 20.78
N SER A 910 40.25 -12.52 21.16
CA SER A 910 40.74 -12.83 22.52
C SER A 910 40.18 -11.90 23.59
N ALA A 911 39.76 -10.69 23.22
CA ALA A 911 39.16 -9.70 24.11
C ALA A 911 37.62 -9.63 23.99
N LEU A 912 36.98 -10.54 23.26
CA LEU A 912 35.54 -10.45 22.97
C LEU A 912 34.68 -10.52 24.25
N PHE A 913 35.04 -11.37 25.21
CA PHE A 913 34.25 -11.62 26.43
C PHE A 913 34.76 -10.90 27.69
N SER A 914 35.66 -9.94 27.53
CA SER A 914 36.24 -9.13 28.62
C SER A 914 36.21 -7.64 28.28
N ASP A 915 36.23 -6.79 29.29
CA ASP A 915 36.41 -5.35 29.07
C ASP A 915 37.80 -5.09 28.47
N SER A 916 37.84 -4.31 27.39
CA SER A 916 39.08 -3.93 26.71
C SER A 916 38.89 -2.56 26.08
N SER A 917 39.75 -1.61 26.45
CA SER A 917 39.73 -0.26 25.90
C SER A 917 40.14 -0.19 24.43
N GLU A 918 40.86 -1.20 23.94
CA GLU A 918 41.34 -1.28 22.55
C GLU A 918 40.28 -1.86 21.60
N VAL A 919 39.38 -2.70 22.12
CA VAL A 919 38.44 -3.48 21.30
C VAL A 919 37.01 -2.97 21.43
N TRP A 920 36.56 -2.70 22.65
CA TRP A 920 35.16 -2.36 22.90
C TRP A 920 34.95 -0.85 22.97
N PRO A 921 33.96 -0.31 22.24
CA PRO A 921 33.51 1.06 22.44
C PRO A 921 33.10 1.28 23.91
N GLN A 922 33.39 2.47 24.44
CA GLN A 922 33.15 2.80 25.85
C GLN A 922 33.87 1.86 26.85
N HIS A 923 34.91 1.16 26.39
CA HIS A 923 35.79 0.29 27.19
C HIS A 923 35.09 -0.87 27.90
N THR A 924 33.81 -1.16 27.58
CA THR A 924 33.02 -2.21 28.24
C THR A 924 32.48 -3.23 27.26
N SER A 925 32.66 -4.51 27.55
CA SER A 925 32.09 -5.59 26.75
C SER A 925 30.58 -5.65 26.91
N ARG A 926 29.90 -5.67 25.76
CA ARG A 926 28.42 -5.71 25.69
C ARG A 926 27.92 -6.93 24.90
N TYR A 927 28.74 -7.98 24.80
CA TYR A 927 28.44 -9.18 24.00
C TYR A 927 27.08 -9.82 24.36
N TYR A 928 26.65 -9.74 25.62
CA TYR A 928 25.38 -10.29 26.11
C TYR A 928 24.14 -9.54 25.58
N LEU A 929 24.33 -8.35 25.00
CA LEU A 929 23.32 -7.60 24.26
C LEU A 929 23.29 -7.99 22.78
N GLY A 930 24.18 -8.89 22.32
CA GLY A 930 24.28 -9.27 20.91
C GLY A 930 24.81 -8.13 20.03
N THR A 931 25.70 -7.30 20.57
CA THR A 931 26.48 -6.31 19.80
C THR A 931 27.91 -6.79 19.67
N MET A 932 28.57 -6.45 18.57
CA MET A 932 29.97 -6.81 18.30
C MET A 932 30.84 -5.55 18.21
N PRO A 933 32.15 -5.64 18.55
CA PRO A 933 33.08 -4.53 18.34
C PRO A 933 33.20 -4.20 16.84
N PRO A 934 33.40 -2.93 16.46
CA PRO A 934 33.38 -2.50 15.05
C PRO A 934 34.66 -2.93 14.32
N LEU A 935 34.72 -4.18 13.90
CA LEU A 935 35.94 -4.80 13.39
C LEU A 935 36.54 -4.06 12.18
N GLN A 936 35.70 -3.54 11.29
CA GLN A 936 36.12 -2.77 10.11
C GLN A 936 36.79 -1.42 10.48
N ASN A 937 36.46 -0.85 11.64
CA ASN A 937 37.09 0.38 12.13
C ASN A 937 38.47 0.10 12.74
N ILE A 938 38.69 -1.14 13.21
CA ILE A 938 39.95 -1.59 13.82
C ILE A 938 40.92 -2.07 12.72
N ILE A 939 40.41 -2.77 11.70
CA ILE A 939 41.20 -3.22 10.55
C ILE A 939 40.39 -3.22 9.26
N ARG A 940 40.96 -2.69 8.19
CA ARG A 940 40.31 -2.69 6.87
C ARG A 940 40.43 -4.07 6.22
N PHE A 941 39.30 -4.76 6.08
CA PHE A 941 39.21 -5.91 5.19
C PHE A 941 39.32 -5.46 3.73
N PRO A 942 39.81 -6.32 2.81
CA PRO A 942 39.80 -6.03 1.38
C PRO A 942 38.37 -5.76 0.89
N ASP A 943 38.18 -4.73 0.07
CA ASP A 943 36.87 -4.36 -0.48
C ASP A 943 36.34 -5.34 -1.56
N THR A 944 37.00 -6.48 -1.74
CA THR A 944 36.57 -7.57 -2.61
C THR A 944 35.37 -8.33 -2.03
N LEU A 945 34.61 -9.01 -2.90
CA LEU A 945 33.45 -9.81 -2.49
C LEU A 945 33.82 -10.86 -1.43
N ASP A 946 34.98 -11.50 -1.58
CA ASP A 946 35.47 -12.53 -0.65
C ASP A 946 35.85 -11.93 0.71
N GLY A 947 36.44 -10.74 0.73
CA GLY A 947 36.73 -9.99 1.96
C GLY A 947 35.47 -9.65 2.74
N ARG A 948 34.43 -9.13 2.06
CA ARG A 948 33.13 -8.82 2.68
C ARG A 948 32.41 -10.06 3.21
N ARG A 949 32.45 -11.17 2.45
CA ARG A 949 31.88 -12.46 2.87
C ARG A 949 32.60 -13.06 4.07
N LEU A 950 33.93 -12.92 4.14
CA LEU A 950 34.71 -13.37 5.29
C LEU A 950 34.36 -12.57 6.55
N LEU A 951 34.38 -11.23 6.46
CA LEU A 951 34.02 -10.35 7.57
C LEU A 951 32.63 -10.69 8.13
N THR A 952 31.64 -10.85 7.26
CA THR A 952 30.26 -11.22 7.65
C THR A 952 30.24 -12.56 8.39
N ARG A 953 30.96 -13.58 7.92
CA ARG A 953 31.01 -14.91 8.56
C ARG A 953 31.65 -14.85 9.94
N VAL A 954 32.76 -14.13 10.09
CA VAL A 954 33.47 -13.97 11.37
C VAL A 954 32.56 -13.28 12.39
N VAL A 955 31.96 -12.14 12.02
CA VAL A 955 31.06 -11.39 12.91
C VAL A 955 29.83 -12.22 13.30
N GLN A 956 29.23 -12.96 12.37
CA GLN A 956 28.09 -13.82 12.68
C GLN A 956 28.46 -14.98 13.63
N ALA A 957 29.67 -15.54 13.49
CA ALA A 957 30.17 -16.57 14.40
C ALA A 957 30.39 -16.00 15.81
N TRP A 958 31.00 -14.82 15.93
CA TRP A 958 31.17 -14.12 17.21
C TRP A 958 29.83 -13.81 17.87
N HIS A 959 28.86 -13.35 17.08
CA HIS A 959 27.50 -13.11 17.56
C HIS A 959 26.88 -14.37 18.13
N LEU A 960 26.91 -15.48 17.38
CA LEU A 960 26.34 -16.75 17.81
C LEU A 960 27.00 -17.29 19.09
N ALA A 961 28.32 -17.20 19.20
CA ALA A 961 29.04 -17.59 20.40
C ALA A 961 28.63 -16.72 21.61
N SER A 962 28.51 -15.41 21.39
CA SER A 962 28.11 -14.43 22.42
C SER A 962 26.72 -14.71 22.99
N ILE A 963 25.72 -14.94 22.13
CA ILE A 963 24.33 -15.14 22.58
C ILE A 963 24.17 -16.48 23.32
N ARG A 964 24.91 -17.52 22.90
CA ARG A 964 24.93 -18.83 23.54
C ARG A 964 25.65 -18.80 24.89
N LEU A 965 26.75 -18.06 24.98
CA LEU A 965 27.45 -17.86 26.24
C LEU A 965 26.57 -17.13 27.25
N ALA A 966 25.93 -16.03 26.85
CA ALA A 966 25.02 -15.28 27.70
C ALA A 966 23.88 -16.16 28.24
N SER A 967 23.25 -16.97 27.39
CA SER A 967 22.17 -17.86 27.82
C SER A 967 22.65 -18.98 28.74
N ARG A 968 23.84 -19.54 28.49
CA ARG A 968 24.46 -20.55 29.38
C ARG A 968 24.79 -19.98 30.76
N ILE A 969 25.38 -18.78 30.82
CA ILE A 969 25.66 -18.08 32.07
C ILE A 969 24.37 -17.80 32.82
N TRP A 970 23.36 -17.25 32.13
CA TRP A 970 22.08 -16.91 32.77
C TRP A 970 21.34 -18.14 33.31
N GLY A 971 21.32 -19.23 32.55
CA GLY A 971 20.73 -20.50 33.01
C GLY A 971 21.43 -21.06 34.26
N GLU A 972 22.76 -20.97 34.33
CA GLU A 972 23.50 -21.38 35.52
C GLU A 972 23.25 -20.43 36.70
N TYR A 973 23.24 -19.12 36.46
CA TYR A 973 22.93 -18.12 37.47
C TYR A 973 21.56 -18.40 38.12
N LYS A 974 20.51 -18.65 37.33
CA LYS A 974 19.17 -18.95 37.86
C LYS A 974 19.10 -20.27 38.64
N ARG A 975 19.86 -21.31 38.24
CA ARG A 975 19.97 -22.55 39.03
C ARG A 975 20.57 -22.32 40.41
N ARG A 976 21.57 -21.43 40.51
CA ARG A 976 22.25 -21.12 41.78
C ARG A 976 21.41 -20.23 42.69
N THR A 977 20.63 -19.31 42.14
CA THR A 977 19.76 -18.43 42.94
C THR A 977 18.47 -19.09 43.36
N SER A 978 17.91 -20.01 42.57
CA SER A 978 16.69 -20.75 42.94
C SER A 978 16.92 -21.82 44.01
N SER A 979 18.18 -22.24 44.22
CA SER A 979 18.55 -23.29 45.18
C SER A 979 19.05 -22.77 46.53
N ARG A 980 19.10 -21.44 46.73
CA ARG A 980 19.56 -20.84 47.99
C ARG A 980 18.40 -20.40 48.87
N GLN A 981 18.39 -20.89 50.11
CA GLN A 981 17.67 -20.27 51.24
C GLN A 981 18.17 -18.82 51.46
N PRO A 982 17.32 -17.93 52.01
CA PRO A 982 17.66 -16.52 52.20
C PRO A 982 18.99 -16.40 52.96
N TYR A 983 19.97 -15.79 52.31
CA TYR A 983 21.25 -15.47 52.91
C TYR A 983 20.99 -14.43 54.02
N THR A 984 21.22 -14.80 55.27
CA THR A 984 21.24 -13.85 56.39
C THR A 984 22.42 -12.89 56.14
N SER A 985 22.09 -11.63 55.85
CA SER A 985 23.07 -10.58 55.57
C SER A 985 24.13 -10.46 56.67
N PRO A 986 25.43 -10.34 56.33
CA PRO A 986 26.35 -9.68 57.23
C PRO A 986 25.98 -8.20 57.26
N THR A 987 25.65 -7.68 58.44
CA THR A 987 25.51 -6.25 58.70
C THR A 987 26.84 -5.56 58.39
N PHE A 988 26.84 -4.67 57.41
CA PHE A 988 27.97 -3.80 57.10
C PHE A 988 27.49 -2.35 57.16
N ASP A 989 28.11 -1.56 58.02
CA ASP A 989 27.84 -0.13 58.12
C ASP A 989 28.35 0.58 56.87
N VAL A 990 27.44 1.23 56.14
CA VAL A 990 27.79 2.10 55.02
C VAL A 990 28.36 3.40 55.60
N PRO A 991 29.58 3.82 55.23
CA PRO A 991 30.13 5.10 55.65
C PRO A 991 29.17 6.26 55.32
N GLN A 992 28.93 7.18 56.26
CA GLN A 992 27.93 8.25 56.14
C GLN A 992 28.02 9.07 54.83
N HIS A 993 29.21 9.17 54.22
CA HIS A 993 29.43 9.87 52.96
C HIS A 993 28.97 9.12 51.71
N LEU A 994 28.52 7.85 51.79
CA LEU A 994 27.96 7.10 50.66
C LEU A 994 26.44 6.94 50.74
N THR A 995 25.83 7.38 51.85
CA THR A 995 24.39 7.27 52.10
C THR A 995 23.53 8.06 51.10
N TYR A 996 24.06 9.14 50.52
CA TYR A 996 23.33 9.95 49.53
C TYR A 996 23.17 9.26 48.16
N LEU A 997 23.93 8.20 47.89
CA LEU A 997 23.81 7.40 46.66
C LEU A 997 22.67 6.36 46.74
N LEU A 998 22.05 6.21 47.91
CA LEU A 998 21.02 5.20 48.19
C LEU A 998 19.64 5.80 48.55
N ALA A 999 19.48 7.12 48.46
CA ALA A 999 18.17 7.77 48.59
C ALA A 999 17.47 7.84 47.22
N PRO A 1000 16.13 7.69 47.17
CA PRO A 1000 15.34 7.45 45.95
C PRO A 1000 15.38 8.57 44.90
#